data_AF-A0AAD9M802-F1
#
_entry.id   AF-A0AAD9M802-F1
#
_cell.length_a   1.000
_cell.length_b   1.000
_cell.length_c   1.000
_cell.angle_alpha   90.00
_cell.angle_beta   90.00
_cell.angle_gamma   90.00
#
_symmetry.space_group_name_H-M   'P 1'
#
loop_
_entity.id
_entity.type
_entity.pdbx_description
1 polymer ?
#
loop_
_entity_poly.entity_id
_entity_poly.type
_entity_poly.pdbx_seq_one_letter_code
_entity_poly.pdbx_strand_id
1 'polypeptide(L)'
;MMTKVCNILRYGGVAGATGDIGGAITAAWSACKTGGQVYIPPGEYGLGTWVSLTRGSAVSINIDGIIYRTGTAGGNMILIEKSTDVEVYSSTGRGAIQGYGYNFHQDKGNQGAAGPRILRLRRVSNFSVHDLKLVDSPSFHFTMDTCSDGEVYNMVIHGRYLGGLDGIDVWGTNLWIHDVEVSNKDECVTVKSPASHILVEAVHCNWSGGCAMGSLGADTDVHDIEYRDIYTHHSNQMFMFKSRGGSGSVRNVELRRFAGHSNAYTLDLDSDWSKTKAAAGDGVAYANIHVADWRGTCVDGHRRPPVRVKCPARVPCAGLNITGFDVRGSDGAGHVVYQCENAFGSGACLRPPPHAHGGDGAPPYVADERVEVTVPALGGIGPMPNELARPFHPDAGGRVRFESDRGDDQARNGAPMLSLAQLAQILLLLATLVTAVPVLEDLAKSGGFTLRQVRKENYTFNAAMSIYRTHMKYHWPISESLKLAVLKTGRVTRRADGTVAASPIDSSDSAYTVTVGIGTPAQSVNLDVDSGSSDFWVFSTLTPTGQDGHDLYDPSQSSTAHKDKGQTWQIQYGDSSSSSGVVYTDVVSVGQLSVPNQAIEVATQVSSEFAQDNQALTFFDNVKASLDSPVFCADLRNSGPGSYDFGQIDSSKYTGQIEYVPVDSSQGFWSFTATGYAVGKGDLNQEQITGIADTGTTLLYLPSDVVQAYYSQVQGADQSGNIPCDATLPDFSFGVGNTKITIPGSYIALGGGSDGGQCQGGLQVSDGNGNIFGDLALRAAFVVFDGSDPPKLGWANKPLS
;
A
#
# COMPACT_ATOMS: atom_id res chain seq x y z
N MET A 1 -13.98 7.54 -28.08
CA MET A 1 -15.41 7.84 -28.31
C MET A 1 -15.92 8.61 -27.10
N MET A 2 -16.79 9.61 -27.24
CA MET A 2 -17.36 10.30 -26.07
C MET A 2 -18.16 9.29 -25.22
N THR A 3 -17.77 9.11 -23.96
CA THR A 3 -18.46 8.27 -22.98
C THR A 3 -19.88 8.81 -22.74
N LYS A 4 -20.88 7.97 -23.03
CA LYS A 4 -22.29 8.34 -22.82
C LYS A 4 -22.63 8.24 -21.34
N VAL A 5 -23.13 9.31 -20.72
CA VAL A 5 -23.60 9.30 -19.33
C VAL A 5 -25.12 9.16 -19.27
N CYS A 6 -25.59 8.06 -18.71
CA CYS A 6 -26.99 7.73 -18.46
C CYS A 6 -27.36 8.05 -17.00
N ASN A 7 -27.64 9.33 -16.73
CA ASN A 7 -28.16 9.78 -15.44
C ASN A 7 -29.59 9.22 -15.22
N ILE A 8 -29.81 8.48 -14.15
CA ILE A 8 -31.09 7.78 -13.89
C ILE A 8 -32.31 8.71 -13.84
N LEU A 9 -32.13 10.00 -13.51
CA LEU A 9 -33.22 10.98 -13.49
C LEU A 9 -33.81 11.21 -14.88
N ARG A 10 -33.01 11.02 -15.94
CA ARG A 10 -33.47 11.09 -17.34
C ARG A 10 -34.16 9.81 -17.80
N TYR A 11 -34.11 8.76 -17.00
CA TYR A 11 -34.72 7.45 -17.25
C TYR A 11 -35.87 7.16 -16.28
N GLY A 12 -36.48 8.20 -15.70
CA GLY A 12 -37.63 8.09 -14.81
C GLY A 12 -37.28 7.90 -13.33
N GLY A 13 -36.01 7.99 -12.95
CA GLY A 13 -35.59 8.00 -11.55
C GLY A 13 -36.06 9.29 -10.86
N VAL A 14 -36.57 9.16 -9.64
CA VAL A 14 -37.01 10.29 -8.82
C VAL A 14 -36.31 10.19 -7.48
N ALA A 15 -35.70 11.28 -7.03
CA ALA A 15 -35.13 11.36 -5.70
C ALA A 15 -36.25 11.30 -4.64
N GLY A 16 -36.07 10.41 -3.68
CA GLY A 16 -36.92 10.16 -2.53
C GLY A 16 -36.61 8.77 -1.97
N ALA A 17 -36.39 8.66 -0.66
CA ALA A 17 -36.04 7.39 0.01
C ALA A 17 -37.08 6.26 -0.17
N THR A 18 -38.28 6.57 -0.64
CA THR A 18 -39.36 5.61 -0.93
C THR A 18 -39.63 5.38 -2.42
N GLY A 19 -39.11 6.24 -3.31
CA GLY A 19 -39.37 6.15 -4.75
C GLY A 19 -38.52 5.07 -5.42
N ASP A 20 -39.16 4.07 -6.04
CA ASP A 20 -38.45 2.92 -6.64
C ASP A 20 -37.67 3.31 -7.91
N ILE A 21 -36.34 3.25 -7.82
CA ILE A 21 -35.44 3.52 -8.96
C ILE A 21 -35.02 2.28 -9.75
N GLY A 22 -35.51 1.08 -9.41
CA GLY A 22 -35.10 -0.17 -10.09
C GLY A 22 -35.35 -0.14 -11.60
N GLY A 23 -36.50 0.38 -12.04
CA GLY A 23 -36.82 0.58 -13.45
C GLY A 23 -35.90 1.59 -14.13
N ALA A 24 -35.57 2.69 -13.45
CA ALA A 24 -34.70 3.74 -13.98
C ALA A 24 -33.25 3.28 -14.15
N ILE A 25 -32.71 2.53 -13.17
CA ILE A 25 -31.37 1.90 -13.28
C ILE A 25 -31.35 0.93 -14.47
N THR A 26 -32.37 0.07 -14.59
CA THR A 26 -32.44 -0.92 -15.68
C THR A 26 -32.49 -0.26 -17.07
N ALA A 27 -33.25 0.82 -17.19
CA ALA A 27 -33.35 1.60 -18.43
C ALA A 27 -32.04 2.34 -18.74
N ALA A 28 -31.41 2.97 -17.75
CA ALA A 28 -30.11 3.62 -17.89
C ALA A 28 -29.01 2.63 -18.28
N TRP A 29 -28.96 1.46 -17.64
CA TRP A 29 -28.05 0.36 -18.00
C TRP A 29 -28.25 -0.06 -19.45
N SER A 30 -29.49 -0.32 -19.86
CA SER A 30 -29.80 -0.72 -21.24
C SER A 30 -29.28 0.29 -22.27
N ALA A 31 -29.27 1.58 -21.92
CA ALA A 31 -28.80 2.66 -22.77
C ALA A 31 -27.28 2.90 -22.72
N CYS A 32 -26.57 2.43 -21.68
CA CYS A 32 -25.14 2.74 -21.43
C CYS A 32 -24.23 1.53 -21.16
N LYS A 33 -24.74 0.29 -21.18
CA LYS A 33 -23.96 -0.92 -20.89
C LYS A 33 -22.79 -1.22 -21.84
N THR A 34 -22.53 -0.39 -22.84
CA THR A 34 -21.41 -0.53 -23.76
C THR A 34 -20.73 0.83 -23.94
N GLY A 35 -19.56 1.02 -23.31
CA GLY A 35 -18.77 2.24 -23.40
C GLY A 35 -19.36 3.46 -22.67
N GLY A 36 -20.29 3.25 -21.73
CA GLY A 36 -21.05 4.33 -21.08
C GLY A 36 -21.02 4.26 -19.55
N GLN A 37 -21.69 5.21 -18.91
CA GLN A 37 -21.80 5.28 -17.45
C GLN A 37 -23.28 5.31 -17.05
N VAL A 38 -23.67 4.49 -16.07
CA VAL A 38 -24.93 4.67 -15.32
C VAL A 38 -24.62 5.57 -14.13
N TYR A 39 -25.32 6.70 -14.02
CA TYR A 39 -25.06 7.68 -12.97
C TYR A 39 -26.28 7.86 -12.05
N ILE A 40 -26.09 7.60 -10.76
CA ILE A 40 -27.03 7.85 -9.67
C ILE A 40 -26.53 9.07 -8.89
N PRO A 41 -27.07 10.28 -9.17
CA PRO A 41 -26.57 11.52 -8.57
C PRO A 41 -26.82 11.61 -7.07
N PRO A 42 -26.16 12.55 -6.35
CA PRO A 42 -26.44 12.81 -4.94
C PRO A 42 -27.93 12.98 -4.64
N GLY A 43 -28.40 12.29 -3.61
CA GLY A 43 -29.81 12.24 -3.23
C GLY A 43 -30.16 10.92 -2.52
N GLU A 44 -31.40 10.82 -2.07
CA GLU A 44 -31.95 9.59 -1.49
C GLU A 44 -32.82 8.87 -2.51
N TYR A 45 -32.76 7.54 -2.58
CA TYR A 45 -33.54 6.76 -3.55
C TYR A 45 -34.05 5.46 -2.96
N GLY A 46 -35.30 5.12 -3.19
CA GLY A 46 -35.84 3.80 -2.83
C GLY A 46 -35.47 2.75 -3.88
N LEU A 47 -35.20 1.52 -3.45
CA LEU A 47 -35.08 0.36 -4.35
C LEU A 47 -36.14 -0.67 -3.96
N GLY A 48 -37.25 -0.63 -4.69
CA GLY A 48 -38.41 -1.51 -4.52
C GLY A 48 -38.29 -2.77 -5.37
N THR A 49 -37.70 -2.64 -6.55
CA THR A 49 -37.51 -3.71 -7.52
C THR A 49 -36.02 -3.98 -7.73
N TRP A 50 -35.61 -5.24 -7.59
CA TRP A 50 -34.21 -5.66 -7.79
C TRP A 50 -33.76 -5.51 -9.24
N VAL A 51 -32.48 -5.22 -9.43
CA VAL A 51 -31.89 -5.00 -10.76
C VAL A 51 -30.94 -6.14 -11.14
N SER A 52 -31.07 -6.59 -12.38
CA SER A 52 -30.15 -7.56 -12.99
C SER A 52 -29.50 -6.93 -14.22
N LEU A 53 -28.27 -6.50 -14.04
CA LEU A 53 -27.47 -5.75 -14.99
C LEU A 53 -26.54 -6.72 -15.71
N THR A 54 -26.92 -7.12 -16.93
CA THR A 54 -26.20 -8.18 -17.65
C THR A 54 -25.54 -7.69 -18.93
N ARG A 55 -24.43 -8.35 -19.30
CA ARG A 55 -23.73 -8.15 -20.58
C ARG A 55 -23.24 -6.71 -20.77
N GLY A 56 -22.64 -6.16 -19.72
CA GLY A 56 -21.92 -4.89 -19.76
C GLY A 56 -20.52 -5.04 -20.35
N SER A 57 -20.03 -4.02 -21.04
CA SER A 57 -18.68 -3.94 -21.59
C SER A 57 -18.20 -2.49 -21.53
N ALA A 58 -17.07 -2.22 -20.90
CA ALA A 58 -16.53 -0.86 -20.74
C ALA A 58 -17.59 0.09 -20.15
N VAL A 59 -18.14 -0.29 -18.99
CA VAL A 59 -19.27 0.40 -18.37
C VAL A 59 -19.01 0.68 -16.89
N SER A 60 -19.26 1.92 -16.46
CA SER A 60 -19.23 2.26 -15.04
C SER A 60 -20.62 2.51 -14.46
N ILE A 61 -20.76 2.27 -13.16
CA ILE A 61 -21.92 2.60 -12.35
C ILE A 61 -21.43 3.54 -11.24
N ASN A 62 -21.67 4.84 -11.40
CA ASN A 62 -21.38 5.85 -10.38
C ASN A 62 -22.59 6.02 -9.46
N ILE A 63 -22.43 5.71 -8.18
CA ILE A 63 -23.42 5.83 -7.12
C ILE A 63 -22.98 6.94 -6.16
N ASP A 64 -23.44 8.17 -6.35
CA ASP A 64 -23.21 9.28 -5.42
C ASP A 64 -24.40 9.55 -4.48
N GLY A 65 -25.50 8.84 -4.72
CA GLY A 65 -26.68 8.84 -3.84
C GLY A 65 -26.64 7.76 -2.76
N ILE A 66 -27.67 7.80 -1.89
CA ILE A 66 -27.97 6.74 -0.93
C ILE A 66 -29.17 5.95 -1.45
N ILE A 67 -28.97 4.65 -1.65
CA ILE A 67 -30.02 3.71 -2.06
C ILE A 67 -30.58 3.02 -0.82
N TYR A 68 -31.85 3.20 -0.54
CA TYR A 68 -32.59 2.59 0.54
C TYR A 68 -33.41 1.41 0.04
N ARG A 69 -33.24 0.22 0.64
CA ARG A 69 -34.10 -0.91 0.33
C ARG A 69 -35.56 -0.62 0.73
N THR A 70 -36.48 -0.70 -0.23
CA THR A 70 -37.93 -0.72 0.05
C THR A 70 -38.56 -2.06 -0.32
N GLY A 71 -37.97 -2.81 -1.25
CA GLY A 71 -38.43 -4.14 -1.67
C GLY A 71 -38.19 -5.24 -0.62
N THR A 72 -38.99 -6.30 -0.66
CA THR A 72 -38.92 -7.41 0.32
C THR A 72 -38.64 -8.77 -0.30
N ALA A 73 -38.52 -8.84 -1.63
CA ALA A 73 -38.25 -10.10 -2.33
C ALA A 73 -36.88 -10.68 -1.94
N GLY A 74 -36.74 -12.01 -2.00
CA GLY A 74 -35.43 -12.66 -1.91
C GLY A 74 -34.55 -12.35 -3.14
N GLY A 75 -33.30 -12.83 -3.13
CA GLY A 75 -32.38 -12.67 -4.26
C GLY A 75 -31.24 -11.70 -3.94
N ASN A 76 -30.86 -10.87 -4.92
CA ASN A 76 -29.84 -9.84 -4.78
C ASN A 76 -30.47 -8.51 -5.19
N MET A 77 -30.33 -7.45 -4.40
CA MET A 77 -30.84 -6.12 -4.71
C MET A 77 -30.23 -5.59 -6.01
N ILE A 78 -28.90 -5.74 -6.14
CA ILE A 78 -28.14 -5.44 -7.36
C ILE A 78 -27.34 -6.67 -7.75
N LEU A 79 -27.63 -7.22 -8.93
CA LEU A 79 -26.87 -8.29 -9.56
C LEU A 79 -26.24 -7.77 -10.85
N ILE A 80 -24.91 -7.79 -10.92
CA ILE A 80 -24.14 -7.56 -12.16
C ILE A 80 -23.64 -8.91 -12.65
N GLU A 81 -23.93 -9.27 -13.91
CA GLU A 81 -23.59 -10.60 -14.41
C GLU A 81 -23.12 -10.63 -15.87
N LYS A 82 -22.14 -11.49 -16.16
CA LYS A 82 -21.63 -11.76 -17.52
C LYS A 82 -21.18 -10.47 -18.20
N SER A 83 -20.43 -9.66 -17.49
CA SER A 83 -19.95 -8.35 -17.93
C SER A 83 -18.43 -8.30 -17.87
N THR A 84 -17.81 -7.41 -18.64
CA THR A 84 -16.36 -7.17 -18.60
C THR A 84 -16.06 -5.69 -18.60
N ASP A 85 -14.92 -5.27 -18.04
CA ASP A 85 -14.53 -3.86 -17.99
C ASP A 85 -15.64 -3.04 -17.29
N VAL A 86 -15.82 -3.34 -16.01
CA VAL A 86 -16.90 -2.80 -15.16
C VAL A 86 -16.33 -2.07 -13.96
N GLU A 87 -16.75 -0.84 -13.73
CA GLU A 87 -16.40 -0.08 -12.53
C GLU A 87 -17.68 0.24 -11.73
N VAL A 88 -17.69 -0.01 -10.44
CA VAL A 88 -18.81 0.36 -9.54
C VAL A 88 -18.26 1.19 -8.41
N TYR A 89 -18.61 2.47 -8.37
CA TYR A 89 -17.92 3.41 -7.48
C TYR A 89 -18.81 4.54 -7.00
N SER A 90 -18.31 5.31 -6.03
CA SER A 90 -18.80 6.66 -5.73
C SER A 90 -17.70 7.67 -6.01
N SER A 91 -18.00 8.72 -6.76
CA SER A 91 -17.04 9.82 -6.97
C SER A 91 -16.83 10.71 -5.73
N THR A 92 -17.62 10.49 -4.68
CA THR A 92 -17.61 11.31 -3.47
C THR A 92 -17.17 10.56 -2.22
N GLY A 93 -16.95 9.24 -2.31
CA GLY A 93 -16.78 8.36 -1.12
C GLY A 93 -17.99 8.31 -0.19
N ARG A 94 -19.14 8.84 -0.63
CA ARG A 94 -20.38 8.95 0.16
C ARG A 94 -21.52 8.08 -0.36
N GLY A 95 -21.37 7.52 -1.55
CA GLY A 95 -22.31 6.54 -2.11
C GLY A 95 -22.56 5.37 -1.16
N ALA A 96 -23.83 5.03 -0.97
CA ALA A 96 -24.17 3.98 -0.03
C ALA A 96 -25.43 3.20 -0.41
N ILE A 97 -25.48 1.95 0.05
CA ILE A 97 -26.66 1.09 -0.06
C ILE A 97 -27.08 0.65 1.35
N GLN A 98 -28.19 1.20 1.81
CA GLN A 98 -28.83 0.89 3.08
C GLN A 98 -29.84 -0.25 2.91
N GLY A 99 -29.44 -1.45 3.33
CA GLY A 99 -30.19 -2.70 3.16
C GLY A 99 -31.39 -2.85 4.11
N TYR A 100 -31.43 -2.11 5.23
CA TYR A 100 -32.49 -2.21 6.24
C TYR A 100 -32.79 -3.66 6.63
N GLY A 101 -31.71 -4.43 6.83
CA GLY A 101 -31.69 -5.83 7.22
C GLY A 101 -32.31 -6.06 8.57
N TYR A 102 -32.28 -5.06 9.46
CA TYR A 102 -32.94 -5.13 10.75
C TYR A 102 -34.42 -5.54 10.67
N ASN A 103 -35.14 -5.12 9.61
CA ASN A 103 -36.54 -5.50 9.38
C ASN A 103 -36.71 -7.02 9.18
N PHE A 104 -35.64 -7.73 8.82
CA PHE A 104 -35.62 -9.18 8.65
C PHE A 104 -35.06 -9.90 9.89
N HIS A 105 -34.29 -9.21 10.73
CA HIS A 105 -33.61 -9.80 11.88
C HIS A 105 -34.48 -9.78 13.16
N GLN A 106 -35.45 -8.86 13.26
CA GLN A 106 -36.29 -8.64 14.44
C GLN A 106 -37.15 -9.86 14.87
N ASP A 107 -37.51 -10.76 13.96
CA ASP A 107 -38.50 -11.82 14.23
C ASP A 107 -37.91 -13.25 14.35
N LYS A 108 -36.59 -13.43 14.27
CA LYS A 108 -36.01 -14.74 13.93
C LYS A 108 -35.12 -15.39 15.01
N GLY A 109 -34.78 -14.68 16.08
CA GLY A 109 -33.75 -15.17 17.02
C GLY A 109 -32.45 -15.53 16.30
N ASN A 110 -31.64 -16.43 16.87
CA ASN A 110 -30.38 -16.91 16.25
C ASN A 110 -30.55 -17.74 14.96
N GLN A 111 -31.73 -17.75 14.32
CA GLN A 111 -31.89 -18.39 13.01
C GLN A 111 -31.43 -17.40 11.93
N GLY A 112 -30.36 -17.76 11.22
CA GLY A 112 -29.57 -16.89 10.35
C GLY A 112 -30.34 -15.99 9.38
N ALA A 113 -29.62 -14.99 8.87
CA ALA A 113 -30.13 -13.92 8.05
C ALA A 113 -31.03 -14.40 6.88
N ALA A 114 -32.26 -13.90 6.82
CA ALA A 114 -33.25 -14.25 5.81
C ALA A 114 -33.69 -12.98 5.07
N GLY A 115 -33.30 -12.83 3.80
CA GLY A 115 -33.63 -11.64 3.01
C GLY A 115 -32.78 -11.55 1.74
N PRO A 116 -32.90 -10.46 0.96
CA PRO A 116 -32.03 -10.25 -0.18
C PRO A 116 -30.59 -9.94 0.26
N ARG A 117 -29.63 -10.26 -0.62
CA ARG A 117 -28.25 -9.79 -0.52
C ARG A 117 -28.16 -8.41 -1.15
N ILE A 118 -27.21 -7.58 -0.75
CA ILE A 118 -27.09 -6.24 -1.33
C ILE A 118 -26.49 -6.32 -2.74
N LEU A 119 -25.23 -6.73 -2.86
CA LEU A 119 -24.48 -6.70 -4.11
C LEU A 119 -23.96 -8.08 -4.48
N ARG A 120 -24.15 -8.48 -5.73
CA ARG A 120 -23.51 -9.67 -6.31
C ARG A 120 -22.94 -9.36 -7.69
N LEU A 121 -21.66 -9.68 -7.86
CA LEU A 121 -21.03 -9.83 -9.17
C LEU A 121 -20.99 -11.32 -9.50
N ARG A 122 -21.37 -11.69 -10.73
CA ARG A 122 -21.33 -13.10 -11.18
C ARG A 122 -20.77 -13.20 -12.59
N ARG A 123 -19.65 -13.90 -12.77
CA ARG A 123 -18.95 -14.01 -14.06
C ARG A 123 -18.64 -12.62 -14.63
N VAL A 124 -18.02 -11.79 -13.80
CA VAL A 124 -17.54 -10.46 -14.18
C VAL A 124 -16.02 -10.51 -14.27
N SER A 125 -15.45 -9.95 -15.33
CA SER A 125 -14.00 -9.89 -15.57
C SER A 125 -13.54 -8.44 -15.75
N ASN A 126 -12.28 -8.11 -15.41
CA ASN A 126 -11.74 -6.75 -15.55
C ASN A 126 -12.64 -5.74 -14.84
N PHE A 127 -12.61 -5.69 -13.51
CA PHE A 127 -13.55 -4.84 -12.78
C PHE A 127 -12.95 -4.21 -11.55
N SER A 128 -13.56 -3.11 -11.10
CA SER A 128 -13.30 -2.52 -9.80
C SER A 128 -14.61 -2.22 -9.05
N VAL A 129 -14.59 -2.37 -7.72
CA VAL A 129 -15.68 -1.93 -6.83
C VAL A 129 -15.08 -1.16 -5.66
N HIS A 130 -15.36 0.15 -5.55
CA HIS A 130 -14.66 0.98 -4.56
C HIS A 130 -15.43 2.21 -4.09
N ASP A 131 -14.95 2.82 -3.00
CA ASP A 131 -15.47 4.08 -2.41
C ASP A 131 -16.95 4.03 -2.02
N LEU A 132 -17.44 2.83 -1.65
CA LEU A 132 -18.84 2.55 -1.38
C LEU A 132 -19.08 1.98 0.02
N LYS A 133 -20.28 2.26 0.53
CA LYS A 133 -20.74 1.80 1.85
C LYS A 133 -21.89 0.83 1.70
N LEU A 134 -21.75 -0.38 2.25
CA LEU A 134 -22.82 -1.38 2.29
C LEU A 134 -23.30 -1.54 3.74
N VAL A 135 -24.55 -1.20 4.01
CA VAL A 135 -25.03 -1.05 5.39
C VAL A 135 -26.24 -1.92 5.65
N ASP A 136 -26.20 -2.66 6.77
CA ASP A 136 -27.29 -3.44 7.34
C ASP A 136 -27.95 -4.35 6.31
N SER A 137 -27.18 -5.26 5.72
CA SER A 137 -27.72 -6.21 4.76
C SER A 137 -28.75 -7.14 5.42
N PRO A 138 -29.87 -7.48 4.75
CA PRO A 138 -30.75 -8.55 5.20
C PRO A 138 -30.11 -9.94 5.20
N SER A 139 -29.04 -10.14 4.43
CA SER A 139 -28.21 -11.35 4.35
C SER A 139 -26.76 -10.93 4.03
N PHE A 140 -26.14 -11.44 2.96
CA PHE A 140 -24.77 -11.10 2.58
C PHE A 140 -24.67 -9.68 2.03
N HIS A 141 -23.56 -8.99 2.30
CA HIS A 141 -23.32 -7.64 1.79
C HIS A 141 -22.81 -7.70 0.35
N PHE A 142 -21.68 -8.36 0.12
CA PHE A 142 -21.06 -8.45 -1.20
C PHE A 142 -20.59 -9.87 -1.52
N THR A 143 -20.99 -10.37 -2.70
CA THR A 143 -20.51 -11.66 -3.23
C THR A 143 -19.90 -11.49 -4.63
N MET A 144 -18.70 -12.02 -4.81
CA MET A 144 -18.03 -12.19 -6.10
C MET A 144 -18.03 -13.67 -6.49
N ASP A 145 -18.87 -14.01 -7.47
CA ASP A 145 -19.11 -15.36 -7.93
C ASP A 145 -18.44 -15.61 -9.28
N THR A 146 -17.37 -16.41 -9.28
CA THR A 146 -16.67 -16.82 -10.51
C THR A 146 -16.19 -15.60 -11.30
N CYS A 147 -15.59 -14.62 -10.61
CA CYS A 147 -15.11 -13.37 -11.20
C CYS A 147 -13.60 -13.45 -11.51
N SER A 148 -13.09 -12.55 -12.35
CA SER A 148 -11.64 -12.46 -12.60
C SER A 148 -11.14 -11.04 -12.80
N ASP A 149 -9.83 -10.84 -12.59
CA ASP A 149 -9.14 -9.59 -12.90
C ASP A 149 -9.83 -8.39 -12.22
N GLY A 150 -10.00 -8.52 -10.90
CA GLY A 150 -10.89 -7.67 -10.11
C GLY A 150 -10.19 -7.00 -8.96
N GLU A 151 -10.54 -5.74 -8.68
CA GLU A 151 -10.02 -4.96 -7.55
C GLU A 151 -11.16 -4.43 -6.68
N VAL A 152 -11.06 -4.56 -5.36
CA VAL A 152 -12.08 -4.12 -4.40
C VAL A 152 -11.42 -3.34 -3.28
N TYR A 153 -11.75 -2.07 -3.12
CA TYR A 153 -11.06 -1.22 -2.15
C TYR A 153 -11.86 -0.03 -1.63
N ASN A 154 -11.35 0.63 -0.58
CA ASN A 154 -12.01 1.76 0.09
C ASN A 154 -13.48 1.50 0.42
N MET A 155 -13.77 0.30 0.94
CA MET A 155 -15.13 -0.12 1.26
C MET A 155 -15.37 -0.14 2.76
N VAL A 156 -16.56 0.32 3.17
CA VAL A 156 -17.05 0.16 4.54
C VAL A 156 -18.30 -0.70 4.54
N ILE A 157 -18.25 -1.83 5.24
CA ILE A 157 -19.34 -2.80 5.34
C ILE A 157 -19.78 -2.93 6.79
N HIS A 158 -20.95 -2.38 7.12
CA HIS A 158 -21.51 -2.42 8.47
C HIS A 158 -22.80 -3.23 8.52
N GLY A 159 -22.68 -4.49 8.91
CA GLY A 159 -23.79 -5.37 9.27
C GLY A 159 -24.09 -5.36 10.77
N ARG A 160 -25.16 -6.07 11.15
CA ARG A 160 -25.47 -6.36 12.56
C ARG A 160 -24.63 -7.51 13.10
N TYR A 161 -24.60 -7.62 14.42
CA TYR A 161 -23.91 -8.69 15.14
C TYR A 161 -24.69 -10.02 15.10
N LEU A 162 -24.92 -10.57 13.91
CA LEU A 162 -25.66 -11.80 13.65
C LEU A 162 -24.97 -12.63 12.53
N GLY A 163 -25.02 -13.96 12.64
CA GLY A 163 -24.48 -14.86 11.61
C GLY A 163 -25.32 -14.85 10.31
N GLY A 164 -24.69 -15.19 9.19
CA GLY A 164 -25.25 -15.10 7.84
C GLY A 164 -25.26 -13.69 7.24
N LEU A 165 -24.50 -12.77 7.84
CA LEU A 165 -24.35 -11.36 7.42
C LEU A 165 -22.95 -11.10 6.84
N ASP A 166 -22.48 -12.04 6.04
CA ASP A 166 -21.17 -12.11 5.41
C ASP A 166 -20.82 -10.75 4.77
N GLY A 167 -19.59 -10.30 4.99
CA GLY A 167 -19.05 -9.06 4.43
C GLY A 167 -18.75 -9.24 2.95
N ILE A 168 -17.61 -9.87 2.65
CA ILE A 168 -17.18 -10.23 1.30
C ILE A 168 -16.99 -11.74 1.20
N ASP A 169 -17.77 -12.38 0.32
CA ASP A 169 -17.54 -13.73 -0.15
C ASP A 169 -16.96 -13.70 -1.57
N VAL A 170 -15.86 -14.41 -1.80
CA VAL A 170 -15.14 -14.35 -3.08
C VAL A 170 -14.68 -15.70 -3.59
N TRP A 171 -14.89 -15.96 -4.88
CA TRP A 171 -14.22 -17.03 -5.62
C TRP A 171 -14.08 -16.67 -7.11
N GLY A 172 -13.01 -17.14 -7.73
CA GLY A 172 -12.56 -16.63 -9.01
C GLY A 172 -11.04 -16.65 -9.15
N THR A 173 -10.48 -15.81 -10.03
CA THR A 173 -9.03 -15.74 -10.20
C THR A 173 -8.51 -14.33 -10.40
N ASN A 174 -7.28 -14.04 -9.95
CA ASN A 174 -6.65 -12.74 -10.11
C ASN A 174 -7.51 -11.61 -9.50
N LEU A 175 -7.71 -11.69 -8.18
CA LEU A 175 -8.56 -10.77 -7.43
C LEU A 175 -7.75 -10.10 -6.31
N TRP A 176 -7.88 -8.78 -6.19
CA TRP A 176 -7.23 -7.98 -5.16
C TRP A 176 -8.29 -7.29 -4.30
N ILE A 177 -8.27 -7.53 -3.00
CA ILE A 177 -9.19 -6.92 -2.03
C ILE A 177 -8.36 -6.21 -0.97
N HIS A 178 -8.46 -4.88 -0.86
CA HIS A 178 -7.68 -4.13 0.10
C HIS A 178 -8.38 -2.91 0.68
N ASP A 179 -7.93 -2.40 1.82
CA ASP A 179 -8.50 -1.19 2.46
C ASP A 179 -10.01 -1.31 2.72
N VAL A 180 -10.41 -2.45 3.31
CA VAL A 180 -11.81 -2.76 3.62
C VAL A 180 -12.02 -2.88 5.12
N GLU A 181 -13.02 -2.17 5.64
CA GLU A 181 -13.53 -2.36 7.00
C GLU A 181 -14.84 -3.16 6.99
N VAL A 182 -14.91 -4.21 7.82
CA VAL A 182 -16.10 -5.04 7.99
C VAL A 182 -16.48 -5.15 9.47
N SER A 183 -17.72 -4.78 9.79
CA SER A 183 -18.38 -5.05 11.07
C SER A 183 -19.59 -5.95 10.85
N ASN A 184 -19.65 -7.12 11.48
CA ASN A 184 -20.76 -8.08 11.38
C ASN A 184 -20.62 -9.20 12.44
N LYS A 185 -21.11 -10.42 12.23
CA LYS A 185 -20.77 -11.58 13.09
C LYS A 185 -20.51 -12.85 12.30
N ASP A 186 -20.27 -12.68 11.01
CA ASP A 186 -19.92 -13.75 10.09
C ASP A 186 -18.71 -13.30 9.26
N GLU A 187 -18.46 -13.95 8.13
CA GLU A 187 -17.31 -13.69 7.27
C GLU A 187 -16.91 -12.22 7.15
N CYS A 188 -15.63 -11.91 7.39
CA CYS A 188 -15.03 -10.61 7.08
C CYS A 188 -14.76 -10.54 5.57
N VAL A 189 -13.62 -11.07 5.12
CA VAL A 189 -13.32 -11.37 3.71
C VAL A 189 -12.98 -12.87 3.60
N THR A 190 -13.81 -13.63 2.88
CA THR A 190 -13.69 -15.09 2.83
C THR A 190 -13.57 -15.64 1.42
N VAL A 191 -12.49 -16.39 1.19
CA VAL A 191 -12.29 -17.15 -0.04
C VAL A 191 -13.10 -18.45 -0.02
N LYS A 192 -13.85 -18.69 -1.10
CA LYS A 192 -14.54 -19.95 -1.40
C LYS A 192 -13.86 -20.65 -2.58
N SER A 193 -14.31 -21.85 -2.92
CA SER A 193 -13.76 -22.65 -4.02
C SER A 193 -14.69 -22.67 -5.24
N PRO A 194 -14.15 -22.71 -6.48
CA PRO A 194 -12.73 -22.68 -6.84
C PRO A 194 -12.14 -21.28 -6.83
N ALA A 195 -10.88 -21.14 -6.40
CA ALA A 195 -10.21 -19.85 -6.35
C ALA A 195 -8.70 -19.92 -6.59
N SER A 196 -8.13 -18.93 -7.30
CA SER A 196 -6.68 -18.81 -7.40
C SER A 196 -6.15 -17.40 -7.54
N HIS A 197 -4.90 -17.14 -7.18
CA HIS A 197 -4.27 -15.82 -7.37
C HIS A 197 -5.11 -14.70 -6.72
N ILE A 198 -5.42 -14.84 -5.43
CA ILE A 198 -6.18 -13.84 -4.68
C ILE A 198 -5.27 -13.21 -3.63
N LEU A 199 -5.18 -11.88 -3.64
CA LEU A 199 -4.51 -11.09 -2.63
C LEU A 199 -5.54 -10.33 -1.79
N VAL A 200 -5.49 -10.52 -0.48
CA VAL A 200 -6.30 -9.76 0.48
C VAL A 200 -5.37 -9.04 1.44
N GLU A 201 -5.44 -7.71 1.51
CA GLU A 201 -4.55 -6.95 2.41
C GLU A 201 -5.19 -5.72 3.05
N ALA A 202 -4.61 -5.20 4.13
CA ALA A 202 -5.12 -4.00 4.81
C ALA A 202 -6.62 -4.08 5.16
N VAL A 203 -7.05 -5.21 5.72
CA VAL A 203 -8.45 -5.44 6.11
C VAL A 203 -8.63 -5.25 7.61
N HIS A 204 -9.64 -4.47 7.98
CA HIS A 204 -10.08 -4.29 9.36
C HIS A 204 -11.37 -5.06 9.64
N CYS A 205 -11.24 -6.20 10.32
CA CYS A 205 -12.37 -6.98 10.83
C CYS A 205 -12.77 -6.45 12.22
N ASN A 206 -13.55 -5.37 12.23
CA ASN A 206 -13.95 -4.61 13.41
C ASN A 206 -15.23 -5.18 14.01
N TRP A 207 -15.11 -6.11 14.96
CA TRP A 207 -16.26 -6.83 15.50
C TRP A 207 -16.96 -7.64 14.40
N SER A 208 -16.31 -8.71 13.94
CA SER A 208 -16.74 -9.54 12.81
C SER A 208 -16.81 -11.03 13.19
N GLY A 209 -17.11 -11.91 12.24
CA GLY A 209 -16.67 -13.31 12.34
C GLY A 209 -15.16 -13.44 12.13
N GLY A 210 -14.55 -12.58 11.32
CA GLY A 210 -13.14 -12.65 10.94
C GLY A 210 -12.94 -13.26 9.55
N CYS A 211 -11.72 -13.21 9.04
CA CYS A 211 -11.40 -13.79 7.73
C CYS A 211 -11.46 -15.33 7.77
N ALA A 212 -11.72 -15.94 6.63
CA ALA A 212 -11.80 -17.39 6.52
C ALA A 212 -11.52 -17.92 5.10
N MET A 213 -11.42 -19.24 5.01
CA MET A 213 -11.46 -20.00 3.77
C MET A 213 -12.43 -21.17 3.92
N GLY A 214 -13.45 -21.23 3.06
CA GLY A 214 -14.49 -22.27 3.08
C GLY A 214 -15.90 -21.76 3.38
N SER A 215 -16.90 -22.63 3.58
CA SER A 215 -16.75 -24.09 3.74
C SER A 215 -16.31 -24.78 2.47
N LEU A 216 -15.26 -25.59 2.60
CA LEU A 216 -14.71 -26.41 1.54
C LEU A 216 -15.33 -27.81 1.59
N GLY A 217 -15.44 -28.47 0.44
CA GLY A 217 -16.19 -29.71 0.26
C GLY A 217 -15.57 -30.61 -0.79
N ALA A 218 -16.39 -31.27 -1.60
CA ALA A 218 -15.91 -32.08 -2.72
C ALA A 218 -15.23 -31.21 -3.78
N ASP A 219 -14.19 -31.76 -4.39
CA ASP A 219 -13.46 -31.20 -5.54
C ASP A 219 -12.95 -29.77 -5.28
N THR A 220 -12.52 -29.51 -4.05
CA THR A 220 -11.94 -28.24 -3.66
C THR A 220 -10.69 -27.96 -4.50
N ASP A 221 -10.62 -26.76 -5.08
CA ASP A 221 -9.43 -26.25 -5.74
C ASP A 221 -9.23 -24.80 -5.32
N VAL A 222 -8.33 -24.58 -4.36
CA VAL A 222 -7.98 -23.23 -3.89
C VAL A 222 -6.47 -23.12 -3.83
N HIS A 223 -5.88 -22.16 -4.53
CA HIS A 223 -4.43 -22.01 -4.51
C HIS A 223 -3.85 -20.65 -4.85
N ASP A 224 -2.62 -20.38 -4.42
CA ASP A 224 -1.93 -19.10 -4.65
C ASP A 224 -2.76 -17.95 -4.05
N ILE A 225 -2.97 -18.04 -2.73
CA ILE A 225 -3.78 -17.10 -1.96
C ILE A 225 -2.90 -16.41 -0.92
N GLU A 226 -2.93 -15.09 -0.86
CA GLU A 226 -2.22 -14.30 0.13
C GLU A 226 -3.20 -13.46 0.95
N TYR A 227 -3.09 -13.53 2.27
CA TYR A 227 -3.66 -12.56 3.19
C TYR A 227 -2.52 -11.86 3.93
N ARG A 228 -2.48 -10.54 3.95
CA ARG A 228 -1.49 -9.79 4.74
C ARG A 228 -2.03 -8.52 5.39
N ASP A 229 -1.42 -8.09 6.48
CA ASP A 229 -1.80 -6.84 7.15
C ASP A 229 -3.28 -6.82 7.57
N ILE A 230 -3.71 -7.90 8.23
CA ILE A 230 -5.09 -8.08 8.66
C ILE A 230 -5.21 -7.74 10.15
N TYR A 231 -6.07 -6.77 10.46
CA TYR A 231 -6.40 -6.40 11.83
C TYR A 231 -7.76 -6.95 12.22
N THR A 232 -7.83 -7.68 13.33
CA THR A 232 -9.07 -8.30 13.80
C THR A 232 -9.34 -8.01 15.26
N HIS A 233 -10.49 -7.40 15.55
CA HIS A 233 -10.91 -7.06 16.90
C HIS A 233 -12.25 -7.71 17.24
N HIS A 234 -12.35 -8.30 18.43
CA HIS A 234 -13.58 -8.90 18.98
C HIS A 234 -14.34 -9.82 18.01
N SER A 235 -13.59 -10.60 17.22
CA SER A 235 -14.14 -11.48 16.21
C SER A 235 -14.15 -12.95 16.64
N ASN A 236 -14.84 -13.80 15.86
CA ASN A 236 -14.85 -15.24 16.13
C ASN A 236 -13.44 -15.85 15.94
N GLN A 237 -12.70 -15.44 14.92
CA GLN A 237 -11.32 -15.85 14.64
C GLN A 237 -10.50 -14.72 14.02
N MET A 238 -9.17 -14.85 13.97
CA MET A 238 -8.33 -14.03 13.08
C MET A 238 -8.33 -14.62 11.66
N PHE A 239 -8.11 -15.93 11.55
CA PHE A 239 -8.33 -16.66 10.28
C PHE A 239 -8.80 -18.09 10.55
N MET A 240 -9.80 -18.55 9.80
CA MET A 240 -10.29 -19.93 9.90
C MET A 240 -10.31 -20.64 8.54
N PHE A 241 -9.73 -21.84 8.47
CA PHE A 241 -10.02 -22.79 7.41
C PHE A 241 -11.13 -23.72 7.89
N LYS A 242 -12.17 -23.93 7.08
CA LYS A 242 -13.31 -24.76 7.45
C LYS A 242 -13.68 -25.76 6.36
N SER A 243 -13.62 -27.04 6.70
CA SER A 243 -14.09 -28.14 5.84
C SER A 243 -14.71 -29.24 6.69
N ARG A 244 -15.40 -30.18 6.05
CA ARG A 244 -15.89 -31.41 6.69
C ARG A 244 -16.05 -32.53 5.67
N GLY A 245 -15.16 -33.51 5.72
CA GLY A 245 -15.00 -34.48 4.63
C GLY A 245 -14.55 -33.79 3.35
N GLY A 246 -15.03 -34.25 2.19
CA GLY A 246 -14.69 -33.67 0.90
C GLY A 246 -13.42 -34.22 0.26
N SER A 247 -12.96 -33.55 -0.80
CA SER A 247 -11.83 -33.94 -1.64
C SER A 247 -11.20 -32.71 -2.30
N GLY A 248 -10.11 -32.88 -3.03
CA GLY A 248 -9.36 -31.79 -3.64
C GLY A 248 -8.35 -31.16 -2.67
N SER A 249 -7.90 -29.94 -2.95
CA SER A 249 -6.81 -29.30 -2.22
C SER A 249 -6.93 -27.80 -2.01
N VAL A 250 -6.39 -27.36 -0.88
CA VAL A 250 -5.92 -25.99 -0.61
C VAL A 250 -4.40 -26.00 -0.64
N ARG A 251 -3.76 -25.18 -1.46
CA ARG A 251 -2.29 -25.12 -1.51
C ARG A 251 -1.70 -23.76 -1.81
N ASN A 252 -0.46 -23.52 -1.43
CA ASN A 252 0.25 -22.25 -1.69
C ASN A 252 -0.52 -21.07 -1.06
N VAL A 253 -0.66 -21.10 0.26
CA VAL A 253 -1.36 -20.05 1.01
C VAL A 253 -0.37 -19.33 1.92
N GLU A 254 -0.38 -18.00 1.87
CA GLU A 254 0.45 -17.12 2.68
C GLU A 254 -0.45 -16.28 3.59
N LEU A 255 -0.29 -16.38 4.92
CA LEU A 255 -1.04 -15.61 5.92
C LEU A 255 -0.06 -14.81 6.79
N ARG A 256 0.22 -13.56 6.43
CA ARG A 256 1.32 -12.77 7.03
C ARG A 256 0.84 -11.53 7.79
N ARG A 257 1.55 -11.14 8.84
CA ARG A 257 1.32 -9.87 9.56
C ARG A 257 -0.13 -9.69 10.03
N PHE A 258 -0.66 -10.68 10.75
CA PHE A 258 -1.96 -10.53 11.38
C PHE A 258 -1.81 -9.93 12.78
N ALA A 259 -2.68 -8.98 13.10
CA ALA A 259 -2.82 -8.40 14.42
C ALA A 259 -4.24 -8.63 14.93
N GLY A 260 -4.41 -8.91 16.22
CA GLY A 260 -5.76 -8.94 16.75
C GLY A 260 -5.91 -8.90 18.26
N HIS A 261 -7.07 -8.45 18.71
CA HIS A 261 -7.39 -8.30 20.12
C HIS A 261 -8.73 -8.93 20.47
N SER A 262 -8.75 -9.67 21.58
CA SER A 262 -9.97 -10.19 22.19
C SER A 262 -10.82 -11.06 21.24
N ASN A 263 -10.16 -11.74 20.30
CA ASN A 263 -10.80 -12.71 19.41
C ASN A 263 -11.04 -14.04 20.13
N ALA A 264 -12.09 -14.77 19.75
CA ALA A 264 -12.37 -16.06 20.38
C ALA A 264 -11.35 -17.15 19.97
N TYR A 265 -11.08 -17.28 18.66
CA TYR A 265 -9.99 -18.06 18.09
C TYR A 265 -8.96 -17.15 17.43
N THR A 266 -7.81 -17.70 17.07
CA THR A 266 -6.77 -16.99 16.34
C THR A 266 -6.53 -17.68 14.99
N LEU A 267 -5.55 -18.58 14.87
CA LEU A 267 -5.39 -19.46 13.72
C LEU A 267 -6.21 -20.74 13.97
N ASP A 268 -7.26 -20.96 13.17
CA ASP A 268 -8.14 -22.11 13.32
C ASP A 268 -8.32 -22.89 12.01
N LEU A 269 -7.55 -23.95 11.80
CA LEU A 269 -7.81 -24.92 10.74
C LEU A 269 -8.68 -26.03 11.33
N ASP A 270 -9.95 -26.08 10.94
CA ASP A 270 -10.92 -27.09 11.37
C ASP A 270 -11.46 -27.90 10.18
N SER A 271 -10.93 -29.11 10.00
CA SER A 271 -11.37 -30.03 8.94
C SER A 271 -12.55 -30.94 9.32
N ASP A 272 -13.11 -30.79 10.52
CA ASP A 272 -14.39 -31.39 10.93
C ASP A 272 -15.33 -30.30 11.47
N TRP A 273 -15.46 -29.22 10.72
CA TRP A 273 -16.25 -28.07 11.14
C TRP A 273 -17.74 -28.43 11.25
N SER A 274 -18.20 -28.70 12.47
CA SER A 274 -19.52 -29.26 12.77
C SER A 274 -20.73 -28.45 12.23
N LYS A 275 -20.54 -27.16 11.95
CA LYS A 275 -21.59 -26.27 11.42
C LYS A 275 -21.80 -26.40 9.90
N THR A 276 -20.93 -27.11 9.19
CA THR A 276 -21.20 -27.52 7.80
C THR A 276 -21.63 -28.98 7.71
N LYS A 277 -22.39 -29.28 6.65
CA LYS A 277 -22.76 -30.65 6.30
C LYS A 277 -21.51 -31.38 5.82
N ALA A 278 -21.30 -32.59 6.33
CA ALA A 278 -20.21 -33.44 5.86
C ALA A 278 -20.38 -33.75 4.36
N ALA A 279 -19.34 -33.48 3.58
CA ALA A 279 -19.20 -33.89 2.19
C ALA A 279 -18.60 -35.30 2.11
N ALA A 280 -18.94 -36.05 1.07
CA ALA A 280 -18.31 -37.35 0.82
C ALA A 280 -16.83 -37.17 0.45
N GLY A 281 -15.98 -38.08 0.92
CA GLY A 281 -14.53 -38.07 0.70
C GLY A 281 -13.74 -38.09 2.01
N ASP A 282 -12.44 -38.37 1.90
CA ASP A 282 -11.55 -38.57 3.05
C ASP A 282 -11.06 -37.25 3.69
N GLY A 283 -11.36 -36.10 3.08
CA GLY A 283 -10.94 -34.78 3.54
C GLY A 283 -10.31 -33.94 2.42
N VAL A 284 -10.37 -32.61 2.56
CA VAL A 284 -9.61 -31.68 1.73
C VAL A 284 -8.13 -31.74 2.11
N ALA A 285 -7.24 -31.85 1.12
CA ALA A 285 -5.79 -31.80 1.34
C ALA A 285 -5.33 -30.36 1.56
N TYR A 286 -4.59 -30.08 2.64
CA TYR A 286 -4.00 -28.77 2.90
C TYR A 286 -2.48 -28.87 2.80
N ALA A 287 -1.88 -28.12 1.88
CA ALA A 287 -0.45 -28.22 1.59
C ALA A 287 0.23 -26.86 1.38
N ASN A 288 1.50 -26.71 1.75
CA ASN A 288 2.27 -25.49 1.50
C ASN A 288 1.55 -24.22 2.00
N ILE A 289 1.29 -24.18 3.32
CA ILE A 289 0.60 -23.06 3.99
C ILE A 289 1.58 -22.42 4.97
N HIS A 290 1.85 -21.13 4.78
CA HIS A 290 2.78 -20.36 5.59
C HIS A 290 2.00 -19.32 6.41
N VAL A 291 2.27 -19.30 7.71
CA VAL A 291 1.70 -18.36 8.68
C VAL A 291 2.86 -17.63 9.33
N ALA A 292 2.92 -16.31 9.16
CA ALA A 292 4.07 -15.52 9.63
C ALA A 292 3.65 -14.21 10.31
N ASP A 293 4.33 -13.84 11.39
CA ASP A 293 4.24 -12.53 12.04
C ASP A 293 2.85 -12.22 12.62
N TRP A 294 2.28 -13.17 13.36
CA TRP A 294 0.99 -13.03 14.02
C TRP A 294 1.18 -12.56 15.46
N ARG A 295 0.44 -11.53 15.88
CA ARG A 295 0.60 -10.93 17.21
C ARG A 295 -0.72 -10.47 17.81
N GLY A 296 -0.80 -10.42 19.14
CA GLY A 296 -1.91 -9.80 19.86
C GLY A 296 -2.49 -10.65 20.99
N THR A 297 -3.80 -10.59 21.19
CA THR A 297 -4.50 -11.30 22.27
C THR A 297 -5.72 -12.09 21.81
N CYS A 298 -5.97 -13.21 22.51
CA CYS A 298 -7.18 -14.01 22.41
C CYS A 298 -7.90 -14.05 23.77
N VAL A 299 -9.21 -14.28 23.78
CA VAL A 299 -10.00 -14.23 25.02
C VAL A 299 -9.56 -15.31 26.03
N ASP A 300 -9.36 -16.54 25.57
CA ASP A 300 -9.05 -17.70 26.42
C ASP A 300 -8.22 -18.71 25.62
N GLY A 301 -6.89 -18.54 25.68
CA GLY A 301 -5.92 -19.34 24.93
C GLY A 301 -5.76 -20.78 25.41
N HIS A 302 -6.41 -21.15 26.52
CA HIS A 302 -6.44 -22.53 27.04
C HIS A 302 -7.62 -23.29 26.48
N ARG A 303 -8.80 -22.69 26.54
CA ARG A 303 -10.02 -23.26 25.99
C ARG A 303 -10.03 -23.23 24.46
N ARG A 304 -9.44 -22.19 23.87
CA ARG A 304 -9.34 -21.99 22.42
C ARG A 304 -7.88 -21.75 22.06
N PRO A 305 -7.12 -22.81 21.78
CA PRO A 305 -5.72 -22.72 21.36
C PRO A 305 -5.51 -21.65 20.27
N PRO A 306 -4.60 -20.67 20.45
CA PRO A 306 -4.34 -19.65 19.44
C PRO A 306 -3.78 -20.25 18.15
N VAL A 307 -3.01 -21.34 18.25
CA VAL A 307 -2.70 -22.22 17.13
C VAL A 307 -3.56 -23.46 17.29
N ARG A 308 -4.59 -23.60 16.46
CA ARG A 308 -5.42 -24.80 16.36
C ARG A 308 -5.39 -25.30 14.92
N VAL A 309 -4.67 -26.40 14.68
CA VAL A 309 -4.50 -26.98 13.34
C VAL A 309 -5.01 -28.43 13.34
N LYS A 310 -6.23 -28.65 12.86
CA LYS A 310 -6.89 -29.96 12.85
C LYS A 310 -7.11 -30.47 11.44
N CYS A 311 -6.21 -31.32 10.99
CA CYS A 311 -6.19 -31.87 9.64
C CYS A 311 -6.93 -33.22 9.55
N PRO A 312 -7.45 -33.58 8.37
CA PRO A 312 -8.10 -34.88 8.17
C PRO A 312 -7.13 -36.03 8.47
N ALA A 313 -7.53 -37.01 9.28
CA ALA A 313 -6.66 -38.13 9.65
C ALA A 313 -6.22 -39.01 8.46
N ARG A 314 -7.05 -39.07 7.40
CA ARG A 314 -6.77 -39.83 6.18
C ARG A 314 -6.05 -39.01 5.10
N VAL A 315 -6.09 -37.69 5.21
CA VAL A 315 -5.41 -36.75 4.31
C VAL A 315 -4.68 -35.70 5.16
N PRO A 316 -3.60 -36.08 5.87
CA PRO A 316 -2.91 -35.18 6.79
C PRO A 316 -2.38 -33.92 6.08
N CYS A 317 -2.28 -32.81 6.79
CA CYS A 317 -1.70 -31.59 6.21
C CYS A 317 -0.18 -31.74 6.02
N ALA A 318 0.38 -31.14 4.96
CA ALA A 318 1.81 -31.26 4.66
C ALA A 318 2.45 -29.91 4.28
N GLY A 319 3.68 -29.66 4.73
CA GLY A 319 4.40 -28.43 4.37
C GLY A 319 3.76 -27.18 4.99
N LEU A 320 3.25 -27.28 6.21
CA LEU A 320 2.84 -26.11 6.97
C LEU A 320 4.08 -25.44 7.59
N ASN A 321 4.08 -24.12 7.68
CA ASN A 321 5.15 -23.38 8.34
C ASN A 321 4.55 -22.26 9.21
N ILE A 322 4.85 -22.24 10.51
CA ILE A 322 4.34 -21.24 11.45
C ILE A 322 5.52 -20.55 12.13
N THR A 323 5.74 -19.27 11.82
CA THR A 323 6.88 -18.48 12.33
C THR A 323 6.42 -17.14 12.90
N GLY A 324 7.08 -16.63 13.94
CA GLY A 324 6.74 -15.32 14.52
C GLY A 324 5.28 -15.26 15.01
N PHE A 325 4.91 -16.15 15.93
CA PHE A 325 3.53 -16.27 16.42
C PHE A 325 3.45 -15.93 17.91
N ASP A 326 3.09 -14.68 18.19
CA ASP A 326 3.11 -14.08 19.53
C ASP A 326 1.70 -13.65 19.94
N VAL A 327 0.81 -14.62 20.18
CA VAL A 327 -0.57 -14.37 20.63
C VAL A 327 -0.78 -14.92 22.04
N ARG A 328 -1.15 -14.04 22.97
CA ARG A 328 -1.35 -14.38 24.39
C ARG A 328 -2.83 -14.45 24.78
N GLY A 329 -3.11 -15.11 25.90
CA GLY A 329 -4.41 -15.03 26.56
C GLY A 329 -4.64 -13.64 27.18
N SER A 330 -5.87 -13.13 27.08
CA SER A 330 -6.32 -11.93 27.79
C SER A 330 -6.59 -12.19 29.28
N ASP A 331 -6.53 -13.44 29.72
CA ASP A 331 -6.69 -13.90 31.10
C ASP A 331 -5.50 -13.54 32.02
N GLY A 332 -4.40 -13.02 31.46
CA GLY A 332 -3.21 -12.62 32.21
C GLY A 332 -2.34 -13.79 32.66
N ALA A 333 -2.64 -15.02 32.20
CA ALA A 333 -1.93 -16.22 32.61
C ALA A 333 -0.48 -16.27 32.08
N GLY A 334 -0.19 -15.58 30.96
CA GLY A 334 1.13 -15.56 30.32
C GLY A 334 1.52 -16.86 29.60
N HIS A 335 0.65 -17.86 29.64
CA HIS A 335 0.77 -19.13 28.93
C HIS A 335 -0.49 -19.40 28.09
N VAL A 336 -0.33 -20.11 26.98
CA VAL A 336 -1.40 -20.54 26.08
C VAL A 336 -1.15 -21.98 25.62
N VAL A 337 -2.16 -22.63 25.05
CA VAL A 337 -2.04 -23.97 24.47
C VAL A 337 -1.99 -23.87 22.95
N TYR A 338 -1.06 -24.57 22.31
CA TYR A 338 -1.13 -24.87 20.88
C TYR A 338 -1.61 -26.32 20.68
N GLN A 339 -2.47 -26.54 19.68
CA GLN A 339 -3.02 -27.84 19.34
C GLN A 339 -2.85 -28.14 17.85
N CYS A 340 -2.19 -29.26 17.54
CA CYS A 340 -1.99 -29.75 16.18
C CYS A 340 -2.44 -31.22 16.09
N GLU A 341 -3.32 -31.52 15.13
CA GLU A 341 -3.84 -32.86 14.86
C GLU A 341 -3.56 -33.22 13.39
N ASN A 342 -2.75 -34.25 13.14
CA ASN A 342 -2.39 -34.73 11.80
C ASN A 342 -1.77 -33.66 10.88
N ALA A 343 -0.97 -32.76 11.46
CA ALA A 343 -0.38 -31.61 10.79
C ALA A 343 1.14 -31.70 10.73
N PHE A 344 1.71 -31.66 9.52
CA PHE A 344 3.14 -31.82 9.29
C PHE A 344 3.78 -30.56 8.67
N GLY A 345 4.94 -30.18 9.21
CA GLY A 345 5.55 -28.89 8.91
C GLY A 345 6.64 -28.48 9.92
N SER A 346 6.86 -27.17 10.04
CA SER A 346 7.80 -26.56 10.98
C SER A 346 7.16 -25.43 11.79
N GLY A 347 7.52 -25.34 13.07
CA GLY A 347 7.07 -24.27 13.97
C GLY A 347 5.81 -24.63 14.79
N ALA A 348 5.60 -23.91 15.89
CA ALA A 348 4.53 -24.17 16.87
C ALA A 348 4.48 -25.66 17.32
N CYS A 349 3.33 -26.32 17.19
CA CYS A 349 3.12 -27.73 17.52
C CYS A 349 3.19 -28.68 16.30
N LEU A 350 3.70 -28.21 15.16
CA LEU A 350 3.76 -29.00 13.93
C LEU A 350 4.86 -30.06 14.02
N ARG A 351 4.57 -31.26 13.50
CA ARG A 351 5.54 -32.36 13.45
C ARG A 351 6.34 -32.35 12.15
N PRO A 352 7.62 -32.79 12.17
CA PRO A 352 8.32 -33.07 10.93
C PRO A 352 7.58 -34.17 10.15
N PRO A 353 7.63 -34.14 8.79
CA PRO A 353 6.96 -35.14 7.97
C PRO A 353 7.48 -36.55 8.32
N PRO A 354 6.61 -37.56 8.35
CA PRO A 354 7.02 -38.92 8.68
C PRO A 354 8.03 -39.39 7.62
N HIS A 355 9.16 -39.98 8.06
CA HIS A 355 10.08 -40.65 7.14
C HIS A 355 9.29 -41.69 6.34
N ALA A 356 9.44 -41.67 5.01
CA ALA A 356 8.76 -42.57 4.10
C ALA A 356 9.11 -44.03 4.42
N HIS A 357 8.34 -44.66 5.30
CA HIS A 357 8.31 -46.10 5.45
C HIS A 357 7.34 -46.62 4.40
N GLY A 358 7.90 -47.12 3.30
CA GLY A 358 7.14 -47.80 2.26
C GLY A 358 6.36 -48.98 2.84
N GLY A 359 5.06 -49.01 2.54
CA GLY A 359 4.17 -50.12 2.89
C GLY A 359 2.70 -49.69 2.80
N ASP A 360 2.00 -50.20 1.79
CA ASP A 360 0.54 -50.13 1.70
C ASP A 360 -0.07 -50.73 2.97
N GLY A 361 -0.79 -49.91 3.75
CA GLY A 361 -1.53 -50.34 4.93
C GLY A 361 -1.18 -49.69 6.28
N ALA A 362 -0.46 -48.57 6.30
CA ALA A 362 -0.29 -47.82 7.56
C ALA A 362 -1.67 -47.37 8.11
N PRO A 363 -2.03 -47.66 9.38
CA PRO A 363 -3.30 -47.24 9.96
C PRO A 363 -3.42 -45.70 9.97
N PRO A 364 -4.64 -45.14 10.00
CA PRO A 364 -4.84 -43.70 10.09
C PRO A 364 -4.01 -43.15 11.24
N TYR A 365 -3.08 -42.25 10.91
CA TYR A 365 -2.25 -41.58 11.89
C TYR A 365 -3.19 -40.68 12.70
N VAL A 366 -3.36 -40.98 13.98
CA VAL A 366 -4.05 -40.09 14.93
C VAL A 366 -2.98 -39.58 15.88
N ALA A 367 -2.44 -38.42 15.56
CA ALA A 367 -1.54 -37.70 16.44
C ALA A 367 -2.21 -36.40 16.85
N ASP A 368 -2.62 -36.31 18.11
CA ASP A 368 -2.98 -35.04 18.76
C ASP A 368 -1.77 -34.59 19.58
N GLU A 369 -1.27 -33.41 19.25
CA GLU A 369 -0.18 -32.76 19.96
C GLU A 369 -0.71 -31.49 20.61
N ARG A 370 -0.51 -31.40 21.93
CA ARG A 370 -0.83 -30.22 22.72
C ARG A 370 0.43 -29.77 23.44
N VAL A 371 0.80 -28.51 23.21
CA VAL A 371 2.00 -27.91 23.80
C VAL A 371 1.57 -26.65 24.54
N GLU A 372 1.99 -26.54 25.80
CA GLU A 372 1.84 -25.32 26.58
C GLU A 372 3.02 -24.40 26.26
N VAL A 373 2.73 -23.14 25.92
CA VAL A 373 3.71 -22.17 25.45
C VAL A 373 3.62 -20.92 26.30
N THR A 374 4.75 -20.52 26.88
CA THR A 374 4.90 -19.21 27.52
C THR A 374 5.09 -18.16 26.44
N VAL A 375 4.20 -17.17 26.39
CA VAL A 375 4.29 -16.06 25.43
C VAL A 375 4.74 -14.82 26.20
N PRO A 376 5.93 -14.26 25.92
CA PRO A 376 6.42 -13.07 26.59
C PRO A 376 5.42 -11.91 26.55
N ALA A 377 5.53 -10.98 27.50
CA ALA A 377 4.74 -9.77 27.47
C ALA A 377 5.07 -8.97 26.20
N LEU A 378 4.16 -8.99 25.24
CA LEU A 378 4.23 -8.21 24.01
C LEU A 378 4.46 -6.72 24.32
N GLY A 379 5.53 -6.16 23.76
CA GLY A 379 5.58 -4.73 23.44
C GLY A 379 4.82 -4.49 22.15
N GLY A 380 3.69 -3.77 22.21
CA GLY A 380 3.09 -3.11 21.05
C GLY A 380 2.31 -3.97 20.05
N ILE A 381 0.99 -4.03 20.25
CA ILE A 381 0.05 -3.55 19.24
C ILE A 381 -0.99 -2.75 20.03
N GLY A 382 -1.07 -1.44 19.79
CA GLY A 382 -2.15 -0.64 20.34
C GLY A 382 -3.47 -1.00 19.65
N PRO A 383 -4.62 -0.82 20.33
CA PRO A 383 -5.92 -0.89 19.65
C PRO A 383 -5.94 0.10 18.47
N MET A 384 -6.58 -0.26 17.35
CA MET A 384 -6.83 0.73 16.31
C MET A 384 -7.77 1.82 16.83
N PRO A 385 -7.57 3.11 16.48
CA PRO A 385 -8.38 4.21 17.02
C PRO A 385 -9.90 4.08 16.75
N ASN A 386 -10.28 3.37 15.69
CA ASN A 386 -11.66 3.13 15.28
C ASN A 386 -12.21 1.76 15.72
N GLU A 387 -11.55 1.04 16.63
CA GLU A 387 -12.16 -0.15 17.24
C GLU A 387 -13.55 0.20 17.83
N LEU A 388 -14.60 -0.48 17.35
CA LEU A 388 -15.93 -0.28 17.90
C LEU A 388 -15.90 -0.61 19.39
N ALA A 389 -16.55 0.16 20.25
CA ALA A 389 -16.65 -0.21 21.67
C ALA A 389 -17.71 -1.30 21.92
N ARG A 390 -18.70 -1.40 21.01
CA ARG A 390 -19.83 -2.34 21.04
C ARG A 390 -20.27 -2.60 19.61
N PRO A 391 -20.80 -3.81 19.30
CA PRO A 391 -21.28 -4.09 17.96
C PRO A 391 -22.71 -3.57 17.75
N PHE A 392 -23.14 -3.55 16.49
CA PHE A 392 -24.52 -3.20 16.12
C PHE A 392 -25.48 -4.36 16.43
N HIS A 393 -26.08 -4.35 17.62
CA HIS A 393 -26.95 -5.43 18.11
C HIS A 393 -28.27 -5.58 17.34
N PRO A 394 -28.79 -6.81 17.12
CA PRO A 394 -30.08 -7.05 16.45
C PRO A 394 -31.29 -6.48 17.20
N ASP A 395 -31.28 -6.51 18.54
CA ASP A 395 -32.45 -6.13 19.37
C ASP A 395 -32.60 -4.61 19.58
N ALA A 396 -31.66 -3.80 19.06
CA ALA A 396 -31.58 -2.39 19.41
C ALA A 396 -32.72 -1.51 18.85
N GLY A 397 -33.61 -2.03 17.99
CA GLY A 397 -34.71 -1.27 17.36
C GLY A 397 -34.29 -0.08 16.47
N GLY A 398 -33.04 0.38 16.57
CA GLY A 398 -32.47 1.52 15.89
C GLY A 398 -31.79 1.12 14.58
N ARG A 399 -31.84 2.01 13.59
CA ARG A 399 -31.11 1.89 12.32
C ARG A 399 -29.61 1.82 12.59
N VAL A 400 -28.89 0.94 11.88
CA VAL A 400 -27.45 1.13 11.70
C VAL A 400 -27.32 2.39 10.84
N ARG A 401 -26.76 3.47 11.39
CA ARG A 401 -26.62 4.77 10.71
C ARG A 401 -25.16 5.05 10.39
N PHE A 402 -24.92 5.89 9.40
CA PHE A 402 -23.60 6.43 9.10
C PHE A 402 -23.06 7.23 10.30
N GLU A 403 -21.76 7.15 10.55
CA GLU A 403 -21.12 7.89 11.66
C GLU A 403 -21.27 9.41 11.58
N SER A 404 -21.60 9.95 10.39
CA SER A 404 -21.92 11.38 10.22
C SER A 404 -23.18 11.85 10.96
N ASP A 405 -23.99 10.94 11.53
CA ASP A 405 -25.21 11.28 12.29
C ASP A 405 -24.98 11.32 13.83
N ARG A 406 -23.76 11.07 14.35
CA ARG A 406 -23.51 11.01 15.81
C ARG A 406 -23.53 12.37 16.54
N GLY A 407 -23.91 13.45 15.86
CA GLY A 407 -23.89 14.81 16.43
C GLY A 407 -24.90 15.12 17.54
N ASP A 408 -25.97 14.33 17.75
CA ASP A 408 -27.10 14.80 18.58
C ASP A 408 -27.70 13.84 19.63
N ASP A 409 -27.29 12.56 19.72
CA ASP A 409 -27.99 11.58 20.59
C ASP A 409 -27.30 11.30 21.95
N GLN A 410 -26.19 11.95 22.30
CA GLN A 410 -25.57 11.82 23.64
C GLN A 410 -26.23 12.71 24.73
N ALA A 411 -27.22 13.55 24.38
CA ALA A 411 -27.81 14.51 25.32
C ALA A 411 -29.06 14.00 26.09
N ARG A 412 -29.53 12.76 25.89
CA ARG A 412 -30.73 12.26 26.56
C ARG A 412 -30.62 10.79 26.95
N ASN A 413 -30.03 10.51 28.11
CA ASN A 413 -30.57 9.56 29.09
C ASN A 413 -29.75 9.64 30.39
N GLY A 414 -30.45 9.90 31.50
CA GLY A 414 -29.90 10.37 32.76
C GLY A 414 -28.91 9.43 33.48
N ALA A 415 -27.87 10.01 34.04
CA ALA A 415 -27.04 9.41 35.06
C ALA A 415 -27.67 9.63 36.45
N PRO A 416 -27.67 8.63 37.37
CA PRO A 416 -28.02 8.86 38.76
C PRO A 416 -26.85 9.53 39.50
N MET A 417 -27.14 10.52 40.34
CA MET A 417 -26.16 11.20 41.20
C MET A 417 -25.50 10.21 42.17
N LEU A 418 -24.17 10.15 42.18
CA LEU A 418 -23.38 9.65 43.31
C LEU A 418 -22.88 10.85 44.12
N SER A 419 -23.01 10.76 45.45
CA SER A 419 -22.76 11.87 46.38
C SER A 419 -21.28 12.08 46.70
N LEU A 420 -20.96 13.30 47.13
CA LEU A 420 -19.64 13.88 47.47
C LEU A 420 -18.83 13.19 48.59
N ALA A 421 -19.13 11.94 48.96
CA ALA A 421 -18.55 11.28 50.14
C ALA A 421 -17.45 10.23 49.85
N GLN A 422 -17.03 9.98 48.61
CA GLN A 422 -16.08 8.91 48.28
C GLN A 422 -14.76 9.32 47.59
N LEU A 423 -14.48 10.62 47.46
CA LEU A 423 -13.30 11.12 46.73
C LEU A 423 -12.07 11.46 47.60
N ALA A 424 -12.00 10.99 48.85
CA ALA A 424 -10.99 11.44 49.83
C ALA A 424 -9.95 10.39 50.28
N GLN A 425 -9.76 9.26 49.58
CA GLN A 425 -8.83 8.20 50.05
C GLN A 425 -7.76 7.70 49.04
N ILE A 426 -7.54 8.38 47.90
CA ILE A 426 -6.44 8.03 46.97
C ILE A 426 -5.54 9.24 46.75
N LEU A 427 -5.02 9.81 47.84
CA LEU A 427 -4.06 10.90 47.78
C LEU A 427 -3.13 10.88 49.00
N LEU A 428 -2.57 9.71 49.33
CA LEU A 428 -1.53 9.62 50.35
C LEU A 428 -0.73 8.31 50.26
N LEU A 429 0.03 8.11 49.17
CA LEU A 429 1.17 7.17 49.11
C LEU A 429 1.85 7.31 47.74
N LEU A 430 2.81 8.24 47.64
CA LEU A 430 3.98 8.22 46.75
C LEU A 430 4.77 9.52 46.96
N ALA A 431 5.39 9.62 48.13
CA ALA A 431 6.49 10.54 48.37
C ALA A 431 7.62 9.71 48.98
N THR A 432 8.61 9.37 48.14
CA THR A 432 10.04 9.09 48.41
C THR A 432 10.56 8.03 47.44
N LEU A 433 11.28 8.49 46.41
CA LEU A 433 12.68 8.14 46.11
C LEU A 433 13.05 8.81 44.79
N VAL A 434 13.68 9.98 44.89
CA VAL A 434 14.49 10.54 43.82
C VAL A 434 15.83 9.81 43.89
N THR A 435 16.08 8.92 42.94
CA THR A 435 17.43 8.58 42.51
C THR A 435 17.48 8.85 41.02
N ALA A 436 18.28 9.84 40.64
CA ALA A 436 18.65 10.09 39.26
C ALA A 436 19.17 8.78 38.64
N VAL A 437 18.53 8.35 37.56
CA VAL A 437 19.07 7.35 36.64
C VAL A 437 19.41 8.12 35.36
N PRO A 438 20.66 8.01 34.86
CA PRO A 438 21.07 8.70 33.65
C PRO A 438 20.39 8.02 32.47
N VAL A 439 19.53 8.73 31.77
CA VAL A 439 19.06 8.31 30.45
C VAL A 439 19.15 9.54 29.57
N LEU A 440 20.19 9.54 28.73
CA LEU A 440 20.35 10.26 27.45
C LEU A 440 21.83 10.55 27.24
N GLU A 441 22.66 9.52 27.04
CA GLU A 441 24.02 9.75 26.54
C GLU A 441 24.60 8.59 25.70
N ASP A 442 23.78 7.72 25.10
CA ASP A 442 24.31 6.61 24.31
C ASP A 442 23.57 6.32 22.98
N LEU A 443 23.21 7.39 22.26
CA LEU A 443 22.77 7.32 20.85
C LEU A 443 23.45 8.40 20.01
N ALA A 444 24.78 8.35 19.96
CA ALA A 444 25.56 8.94 18.88
C ALA A 444 26.79 8.05 18.65
N LYS A 445 26.59 6.88 18.05
CA LYS A 445 27.73 6.14 17.52
C LYS A 445 28.16 6.82 16.22
N SER A 446 29.30 7.51 16.26
CA SER A 446 29.99 7.98 15.06
C SER A 446 30.41 6.79 14.19
N GLY A 447 30.16 6.87 12.89
CA GLY A 447 30.55 5.81 11.96
C GLY A 447 30.05 6.02 10.53
N GLY A 448 30.75 5.45 9.55
CA GLY A 448 30.25 5.30 8.17
C GLY A 448 29.22 4.19 8.02
N PHE A 449 28.30 4.33 7.06
CA PHE A 449 27.30 3.30 6.73
C PHE A 449 26.94 3.28 5.23
N THR A 450 26.41 2.15 4.76
CA THR A 450 26.01 1.96 3.36
C THR A 450 24.52 1.63 3.27
N LEU A 451 23.82 2.34 2.39
CA LEU A 451 22.44 2.06 2.00
C LEU A 451 22.44 1.34 0.65
N ARG A 452 21.69 0.24 0.54
CA ARG A 452 21.57 -0.53 -0.69
C ARG A 452 20.21 -0.26 -1.33
N GLN A 453 20.22 -0.08 -2.64
CA GLN A 453 18.99 0.10 -3.40
C GLN A 453 18.20 -1.20 -3.47
N VAL A 454 16.87 -1.09 -3.59
CA VAL A 454 15.95 -2.21 -3.75
C VAL A 454 15.40 -2.22 -5.18
N ARG A 455 15.54 -3.35 -5.89
CA ARG A 455 15.14 -3.51 -7.30
C ARG A 455 13.68 -3.95 -7.43
N LYS A 456 12.94 -3.39 -8.40
CA LYS A 456 11.57 -3.83 -8.78
C LYS A 456 11.58 -4.69 -10.04
N GLU A 457 10.90 -5.84 -9.99
CA GLU A 457 10.76 -6.74 -11.15
C GLU A 457 9.57 -6.34 -12.03
N ASN A 458 9.71 -6.49 -13.36
CA ASN A 458 8.65 -6.35 -14.38
C ASN A 458 8.05 -4.95 -14.66
N TYR A 459 8.84 -3.88 -14.63
CA TYR A 459 8.39 -2.56 -15.10
C TYR A 459 8.86 -2.23 -16.54
N THR A 460 8.32 -1.15 -17.12
CA THR A 460 8.77 -0.58 -18.42
C THR A 460 8.85 0.94 -18.34
N PHE A 461 10.03 1.51 -18.66
CA PHE A 461 10.31 2.97 -18.66
C PHE A 461 9.30 3.77 -19.48
N ASN A 462 8.92 4.94 -18.98
CA ASN A 462 8.11 5.90 -19.72
C ASN A 462 8.86 7.23 -19.84
N ALA A 463 9.57 7.38 -20.96
CA ALA A 463 10.41 8.54 -21.21
C ALA A 463 9.63 9.85 -21.26
N ALA A 464 8.44 9.86 -21.88
CA ALA A 464 7.60 11.06 -21.95
C ALA A 464 7.19 11.54 -20.55
N MET A 465 6.86 10.61 -19.64
CA MET A 465 6.52 10.93 -18.26
C MET A 465 7.73 11.41 -17.44
N SER A 466 8.91 10.80 -17.65
CA SER A 466 10.15 11.23 -17.00
C SER A 466 10.56 12.65 -17.43
N ILE A 467 10.51 12.94 -18.73
CA ILE A 467 10.79 14.29 -19.28
C ILE A 467 9.79 15.31 -18.73
N TYR A 468 8.51 14.97 -18.73
CA TYR A 468 7.47 15.83 -18.14
C TYR A 468 7.76 16.15 -16.67
N ARG A 469 8.12 15.16 -15.85
CA ARG A 469 8.46 15.36 -14.43
C ARG A 469 9.68 16.25 -14.22
N THR A 470 10.73 16.16 -15.04
CA THR A 470 11.89 17.05 -14.90
C THR A 470 11.55 18.50 -15.27
N HIS A 471 10.80 18.71 -16.37
CA HIS A 471 10.36 20.07 -16.72
C HIS A 471 9.54 20.69 -15.58
N MET A 472 8.77 19.87 -14.88
CA MET A 472 8.08 20.28 -13.66
C MET A 472 9.02 20.54 -12.48
N LYS A 473 9.98 19.65 -12.18
CA LYS A 473 10.93 19.78 -11.07
C LYS A 473 11.67 21.12 -11.12
N TYR A 474 12.09 21.55 -12.30
CA TYR A 474 12.91 22.75 -12.48
C TYR A 474 12.18 23.97 -13.03
N HIS A 475 10.84 23.94 -13.08
CA HIS A 475 10.02 25.05 -13.58
C HIS A 475 10.33 25.43 -15.05
N TRP A 476 10.66 24.45 -15.88
CA TRP A 476 10.94 24.65 -17.30
C TRP A 476 9.65 24.64 -18.12
N PRO A 477 9.58 25.38 -19.25
CA PRO A 477 8.41 25.36 -20.13
C PRO A 477 8.08 23.95 -20.64
N ILE A 478 6.80 23.58 -20.63
CA ILE A 478 6.31 22.29 -21.14
C ILE A 478 5.65 22.50 -22.51
N SER A 479 6.18 21.84 -23.54
CA SER A 479 5.64 21.89 -24.90
C SER A 479 4.31 21.13 -25.04
N GLU A 480 3.47 21.55 -25.98
CA GLU A 480 2.19 20.88 -26.27
C GLU A 480 2.40 19.44 -26.79
N SER A 481 3.47 19.23 -27.55
CA SER A 481 3.88 17.90 -28.03
C SER A 481 4.25 16.98 -26.87
N LEU A 482 4.96 17.48 -25.85
CA LEU A 482 5.27 16.71 -24.64
C LEU A 482 3.99 16.36 -23.88
N LYS A 483 3.07 17.30 -23.68
CA LYS A 483 1.76 17.02 -23.05
C LYS A 483 0.99 15.93 -23.82
N LEU A 484 0.95 16.02 -25.15
CA LEU A 484 0.32 15.03 -26.02
C LEU A 484 1.03 13.67 -26.00
N ALA A 485 2.36 13.65 -25.90
CA ALA A 485 3.13 12.42 -25.78
C ALA A 485 2.81 11.70 -24.46
N VAL A 486 2.74 12.43 -23.34
CA VAL A 486 2.33 11.88 -22.05
C VAL A 486 0.88 11.35 -22.15
N LEU A 487 -0.03 12.08 -22.79
CA LEU A 487 -1.42 11.63 -23.05
C LEU A 487 -1.53 10.32 -23.82
N LYS A 488 -0.66 10.09 -24.81
CA LYS A 488 -0.64 8.86 -25.63
C LYS A 488 -0.12 7.64 -24.88
N THR A 489 0.58 7.80 -23.76
CA THR A 489 1.05 6.67 -22.96
C THR A 489 -0.06 5.95 -22.17
N GLY A 490 -1.33 6.33 -22.37
CA GLY A 490 -2.48 5.78 -21.65
C GLY A 490 -2.56 6.22 -20.18
N ARG A 491 -1.64 7.09 -19.74
CA ARG A 491 -1.48 7.55 -18.34
C ARG A 491 -1.91 9.00 -18.09
N VAL A 492 -2.50 9.68 -19.08
CA VAL A 492 -3.20 10.96 -18.83
C VAL A 492 -4.66 10.82 -19.25
N THR A 493 -5.43 10.17 -18.40
CA THR A 493 -6.83 10.48 -18.19
C THR A 493 -6.93 11.62 -17.17
N ARG A 494 -7.94 12.48 -17.29
CA ARG A 494 -8.29 13.51 -16.29
C ARG A 494 -8.42 12.81 -14.92
N ARG A 495 -7.72 13.30 -13.88
CA ARG A 495 -7.69 12.68 -12.53
C ARG A 495 -9.13 12.39 -12.05
N ALA A 496 -9.43 11.10 -11.91
CA ALA A 496 -10.36 10.58 -10.93
C ALA A 496 -9.53 10.20 -9.70
N ASP A 497 -10.12 10.46 -8.55
CA ASP A 497 -9.53 10.58 -7.24
C ASP A 497 -9.60 9.22 -6.54
N GLY A 498 -8.45 8.61 -6.21
CA GLY A 498 -8.36 7.42 -5.34
C GLY A 498 -7.19 6.43 -5.59
N THR A 499 -6.17 6.51 -4.71
CA THR A 499 -5.32 5.45 -4.10
C THR A 499 -4.40 4.55 -4.95
N VAL A 500 -3.14 4.29 -4.52
CA VAL A 500 -2.57 2.97 -4.09
C VAL A 500 -1.11 3.12 -3.54
N ALA A 501 -0.80 2.42 -2.43
CA ALA A 501 0.48 1.86 -1.96
C ALA A 501 1.85 2.49 -2.32
N ALA A 502 2.63 2.82 -1.28
CA ALA A 502 4.05 3.17 -1.38
C ALA A 502 4.95 1.93 -1.57
N SER A 503 5.58 1.77 -2.74
CA SER A 503 6.85 1.04 -2.96
C SER A 503 7.35 1.11 -4.43
N PRO A 504 8.69 1.15 -4.67
CA PRO A 504 9.40 2.16 -5.48
C PRO A 504 9.30 2.11 -7.02
N ILE A 505 9.95 3.12 -7.61
CA ILE A 505 9.87 3.66 -8.98
C ILE A 505 10.85 2.94 -9.93
N ASP A 506 10.55 1.67 -10.21
CA ASP A 506 10.68 1.13 -11.58
C ASP A 506 11.92 0.28 -12.00
N SER A 507 11.89 -0.32 -13.21
CA SER A 507 12.89 -1.28 -13.75
C SER A 507 13.73 -0.73 -14.92
N SER A 508 13.87 0.59 -14.91
CA SER A 508 14.78 1.42 -15.69
C SER A 508 15.43 2.49 -14.79
N ASP A 509 15.27 2.31 -13.47
CA ASP A 509 15.93 2.97 -12.35
C ASP A 509 15.71 4.50 -12.28
N SER A 510 14.47 4.98 -12.35
CA SER A 510 14.20 6.43 -12.48
C SER A 510 14.12 7.26 -11.17
N ALA A 511 14.21 6.64 -9.98
CA ALA A 511 14.52 7.28 -8.68
C ALA A 511 14.83 6.23 -7.61
N TYR A 512 15.77 6.50 -6.68
CA TYR A 512 16.28 5.51 -5.73
C TYR A 512 16.00 5.89 -4.28
N THR A 513 15.04 5.21 -3.64
CA THR A 513 14.67 5.49 -2.25
C THR A 513 15.54 4.74 -1.24
N VAL A 514 15.70 5.33 -0.06
CA VAL A 514 16.32 4.74 1.12
C VAL A 514 15.34 4.74 2.29
N THR A 515 15.37 3.69 3.10
CA THR A 515 14.50 3.61 4.28
C THR A 515 15.11 4.39 5.44
N VAL A 516 14.34 5.34 5.97
CA VAL A 516 14.66 6.22 7.10
C VAL A 516 13.67 5.96 8.24
N GLY A 517 14.13 5.82 9.47
CA GLY A 517 13.29 5.70 10.66
C GLY A 517 13.13 7.04 11.36
N ILE A 518 11.92 7.51 11.60
CA ILE A 518 11.65 8.80 12.27
C ILE A 518 10.85 8.58 13.55
N GLY A 519 11.36 9.09 14.67
CA GLY A 519 10.68 9.11 15.96
C GLY A 519 10.96 7.96 16.92
N THR A 520 10.28 7.98 18.06
CA THR A 520 10.38 6.96 19.12
C THR A 520 8.98 6.48 19.55
N PRO A 521 8.55 5.26 19.21
CA PRO A 521 9.26 4.28 18.39
C PRO A 521 9.42 4.74 16.93
N ALA A 522 10.48 4.28 16.26
CA ALA A 522 10.81 4.72 14.90
C ALA A 522 9.77 4.28 13.86
N GLN A 523 9.30 5.23 13.07
CA GLN A 523 8.39 5.07 11.94
C GLN A 523 9.21 5.01 10.66
N SER A 524 9.11 3.91 9.91
CA SER A 524 9.90 3.74 8.68
C SER A 524 9.25 4.47 7.51
N VAL A 525 10.01 5.33 6.85
CA VAL A 525 9.62 6.06 5.64
C VAL A 525 10.68 5.88 4.55
N ASN A 526 10.27 5.61 3.31
CA ASN A 526 11.18 5.52 2.17
C ASN A 526 11.28 6.88 1.50
N LEU A 527 12.48 7.43 1.47
CA LEU A 527 12.74 8.77 0.95
C LEU A 527 13.69 8.69 -0.23
N ASP A 528 13.41 9.46 -1.28
CA ASP A 528 14.38 9.67 -2.35
C ASP A 528 15.52 10.52 -1.79
N VAL A 529 16.76 10.12 -2.05
CA VAL A 529 17.91 10.93 -1.63
C VAL A 529 18.14 11.96 -2.73
N ASP A 530 17.44 13.09 -2.64
CA ASP A 530 17.55 14.20 -3.59
C ASP A 530 18.76 15.06 -3.20
N SER A 531 19.85 14.99 -3.96
CA SER A 531 20.98 15.91 -3.79
C SER A 531 20.67 17.31 -4.32
N GLY A 532 19.62 17.46 -5.15
CA GLY A 532 19.21 18.72 -5.73
C GLY A 532 18.41 19.64 -4.82
N SER A 533 18.14 19.36 -3.54
CA SER A 533 17.41 20.30 -2.69
C SER A 533 17.84 20.22 -1.22
N SER A 534 17.58 21.28 -0.45
CA SER A 534 17.98 21.37 0.96
C SER A 534 17.03 20.65 1.93
N ASP A 535 15.92 20.12 1.44
CA ASP A 535 14.70 19.99 2.24
C ASP A 535 14.51 18.55 2.72
N PHE A 536 14.46 18.34 4.04
CA PHE A 536 14.12 17.05 4.64
C PHE A 536 12.64 17.01 5.02
N TRP A 537 11.80 17.01 3.98
CA TRP A 537 10.37 16.99 4.13
C TRP A 537 9.78 15.60 3.95
N VAL A 538 8.73 15.34 4.70
CA VAL A 538 8.03 14.05 4.70
C VAL A 538 6.54 14.27 4.56
N PHE A 539 5.88 13.35 3.87
CA PHE A 539 4.44 13.23 3.97
C PHE A 539 4.07 12.88 5.41
N SER A 540 2.99 13.47 5.90
CA SER A 540 2.60 13.34 7.29
C SER A 540 1.11 13.17 7.45
N THR A 541 0.71 12.50 8.52
CA THR A 541 -0.69 12.44 8.98
C THR A 541 -1.29 13.82 9.30
N LEU A 542 -0.47 14.87 9.42
CA LEU A 542 -0.95 16.25 9.54
C LEU A 542 -1.39 16.85 8.20
N THR A 543 -1.17 16.15 7.09
CA THR A 543 -1.59 16.54 5.74
C THR A 543 -3.00 16.01 5.47
N PRO A 544 -4.00 16.88 5.25
CA PRO A 544 -5.39 16.45 5.12
C PRO A 544 -5.72 15.81 3.76
N THR A 545 -4.90 16.01 2.72
CA THR A 545 -5.13 15.55 1.33
C THR A 545 -3.81 15.43 0.56
N GLY A 546 -3.67 14.45 -0.36
CA GLY A 546 -2.52 14.35 -1.27
C GLY A 546 -1.34 13.52 -0.74
N GLN A 547 -1.59 12.67 0.26
CA GLN A 547 -0.61 11.81 0.92
C GLN A 547 -0.60 10.36 0.41
N ASP A 548 -1.41 10.06 -0.61
CA ASP A 548 -1.68 8.70 -1.08
C ASP A 548 -0.46 8.10 -1.79
N GLY A 549 -0.08 6.87 -1.41
CA GLY A 549 1.06 6.16 -2.01
C GLY A 549 2.43 6.58 -1.46
N HIS A 550 2.47 7.32 -0.35
CA HIS A 550 3.69 7.72 0.34
C HIS A 550 3.75 7.15 1.77
N ASP A 551 4.95 6.85 2.26
CA ASP A 551 5.12 6.55 3.67
C ASP A 551 4.91 7.82 4.51
N LEU A 552 4.10 7.73 5.57
CA LEU A 552 3.69 8.88 6.36
C LEU A 552 4.40 8.89 7.71
N TYR A 553 4.95 10.05 8.08
CA TYR A 553 5.43 10.31 9.42
C TYR A 553 4.34 10.96 10.27
N ASP A 554 3.94 10.30 11.36
CA ASP A 554 3.02 10.84 12.36
C ASP A 554 3.79 11.34 13.58
N PRO A 555 4.00 12.67 13.73
CA PRO A 555 4.70 13.19 14.90
C PRO A 555 3.96 12.95 16.22
N SER A 556 2.65 12.62 16.21
CA SER A 556 1.92 12.29 17.44
C SER A 556 2.20 10.88 17.97
N GLN A 557 2.71 9.99 17.11
CA GLN A 557 3.10 8.62 17.46
C GLN A 557 4.55 8.49 17.95
N SER A 558 5.27 9.61 18.01
CA SER A 558 6.64 9.66 18.52
C SER A 558 6.72 10.39 19.86
N SER A 559 7.27 9.73 20.88
CA SER A 559 7.51 10.35 22.19
C SER A 559 8.65 11.37 22.18
N THR A 560 9.48 11.40 21.14
CA THR A 560 10.61 12.33 20.97
C THR A 560 10.31 13.46 20.00
N ALA A 561 9.12 13.47 19.39
CA ALA A 561 8.69 14.55 18.51
C ALA A 561 8.39 15.83 19.30
N HIS A 562 9.01 16.93 18.88
CA HIS A 562 8.78 18.25 19.41
C HIS A 562 8.40 19.20 18.27
N LYS A 563 7.20 19.78 18.36
CA LYS A 563 6.77 20.80 17.39
C LYS A 563 7.52 22.10 17.67
N ASP A 564 8.25 22.60 16.67
CA ASP A 564 8.93 23.90 16.79
C ASP A 564 7.91 25.03 16.66
N LYS A 565 7.62 25.67 17.80
CA LYS A 565 6.54 26.67 17.88
C LYS A 565 6.87 27.90 17.05
N GLY A 566 6.10 28.08 15.97
CA GLY A 566 6.17 29.26 15.10
C GLY A 566 7.02 29.08 13.85
N GLN A 567 7.63 27.90 13.64
CA GLN A 567 8.38 27.59 12.42
C GLN A 567 7.48 26.88 11.41
N THR A 568 7.44 27.40 10.19
CA THR A 568 6.69 26.86 9.05
C THR A 568 7.58 26.85 7.83
N TRP A 569 7.45 25.80 7.04
CA TRP A 569 8.18 25.62 5.80
C TRP A 569 7.17 25.53 4.65
N GLN A 570 7.64 25.80 3.44
CA GLN A 570 6.84 25.68 2.24
C GLN A 570 7.80 25.45 1.08
N ILE A 571 7.45 24.57 0.15
CA ILE A 571 8.20 24.30 -1.06
C ILE A 571 7.22 24.36 -2.25
N GLN A 572 7.66 24.90 -3.39
CA GLN A 572 6.87 24.95 -4.62
C GLN A 572 7.66 24.36 -5.79
N TYR A 573 7.07 23.38 -6.45
CA TYR A 573 7.56 22.77 -7.68
C TYR A 573 6.92 23.43 -8.92
N GLY A 574 7.49 23.24 -10.11
CA GLY A 574 7.09 23.93 -11.34
C GLY A 574 5.95 23.33 -12.13
N ASP A 575 5.43 22.19 -11.66
CA ASP A 575 4.03 21.80 -11.87
C ASP A 575 3.05 22.61 -11.04
N SER A 576 3.60 23.59 -10.34
CA SER A 576 2.97 24.41 -9.35
C SER A 576 2.49 23.57 -8.15
N SER A 577 2.68 22.25 -8.06
CA SER A 577 2.42 21.56 -6.79
C SER A 577 3.22 22.21 -5.65
N SER A 578 2.58 22.42 -4.51
CA SER A 578 3.26 22.88 -3.30
C SER A 578 3.23 21.79 -2.27
N SER A 579 4.22 21.77 -1.39
CA SER A 579 4.02 21.23 -0.05
C SER A 579 4.28 22.35 0.94
N SER A 580 3.51 22.44 2.00
CA SER A 580 3.77 23.38 3.07
C SER A 580 3.39 22.76 4.39
N GLY A 581 4.00 23.24 5.45
CA GLY A 581 3.75 22.64 6.73
C GLY A 581 4.45 23.29 7.88
N VAL A 582 4.64 22.48 8.91
CA VAL A 582 5.21 22.88 10.18
C VAL A 582 6.48 22.10 10.41
N VAL A 583 7.42 22.69 11.14
CA VAL A 583 8.66 22.01 11.47
C VAL A 583 8.50 21.27 12.79
N TYR A 584 8.91 20.00 12.80
CA TYR A 584 9.11 19.21 14.01
C TYR A 584 10.58 18.89 14.16
N THR A 585 11.06 18.78 15.39
CA THR A 585 12.31 18.10 15.70
C THR A 585 12.02 16.71 16.22
N ASP A 586 12.73 15.70 15.72
CA ASP A 586 12.62 14.33 16.25
C ASP A 586 13.93 13.54 16.04
N VAL A 587 14.00 12.31 16.53
CA VAL A 587 15.09 11.38 16.28
C VAL A 587 14.93 10.79 14.89
N VAL A 588 15.91 10.99 14.01
CA VAL A 588 15.91 10.43 12.66
C VAL A 588 17.05 9.44 12.54
N SER A 589 16.74 8.22 12.12
CA SER A 589 17.65 7.10 12.03
C SER A 589 17.79 6.61 10.60
N VAL A 590 19.01 6.45 10.12
CA VAL A 590 19.30 5.90 8.80
C VAL A 590 20.36 4.82 8.97
N GLY A 591 19.98 3.58 8.64
CA GLY A 591 20.80 2.41 8.98
C GLY A 591 21.01 2.27 10.49
N GLN A 592 22.27 2.38 10.95
CA GLN A 592 22.64 2.26 12.37
C GLN A 592 22.85 3.62 13.07
N LEU A 593 22.78 4.73 12.34
CA LEU A 593 22.97 6.08 12.89
C LEU A 593 21.62 6.66 13.28
N SER A 594 21.54 7.32 14.44
CA SER A 594 20.39 8.09 14.89
C SER A 594 20.83 9.52 15.22
N VAL A 595 20.15 10.51 14.65
CA VAL A 595 20.35 11.94 14.90
C VAL A 595 19.20 12.44 15.75
N PRO A 596 19.44 12.84 17.02
CA PRO A 596 18.41 13.46 17.83
C PRO A 596 18.18 14.91 17.40
N ASN A 597 16.94 15.39 17.56
CA ASN A 597 16.52 16.76 17.25
C ASN A 597 16.72 17.17 15.77
N GLN A 598 16.65 16.22 14.84
CA GLN A 598 16.63 16.49 13.41
C GLN A 598 15.39 17.33 13.07
N ALA A 599 15.57 18.48 12.43
CA ALA A 599 14.46 19.24 11.88
C ALA A 599 13.82 18.47 10.71
N ILE A 600 12.53 18.23 10.80
CA ILE A 600 11.72 17.52 9.83
C ILE A 600 10.63 18.47 9.36
N GLU A 601 10.58 18.67 8.07
CA GLU A 601 9.58 19.47 7.41
C GLU A 601 8.31 18.62 7.22
N VAL A 602 7.42 18.73 8.19
CA VAL A 602 6.20 17.91 8.27
C VAL A 602 5.10 18.59 7.47
N ALA A 603 4.70 17.97 6.36
CA ALA A 603 3.66 18.52 5.50
C ALA A 603 2.33 18.64 6.26
N THR A 604 1.66 19.79 6.13
CA THR A 604 0.27 20.01 6.59
C THR A 604 -0.66 20.45 5.47
N GLN A 605 -0.12 20.84 4.30
CA GLN A 605 -0.86 21.06 3.06
C GLN A 605 -0.01 20.62 1.88
N VAL A 606 -0.63 19.97 0.90
CA VAL A 606 -0.02 19.73 -0.42
C VAL A 606 -1.01 20.27 -1.45
N SER A 607 -0.56 21.18 -2.31
CA SER A 607 -1.43 21.87 -3.27
C SER A 607 -1.28 21.35 -4.69
N SER A 608 -2.33 21.54 -5.50
CA SER A 608 -2.29 21.43 -6.95
C SER A 608 -2.13 22.83 -7.58
N GLU A 609 -0.94 23.42 -7.56
CA GLU A 609 -0.57 24.62 -8.35
C GLU A 609 -0.27 25.98 -7.60
N PHE A 610 0.58 26.12 -6.54
CA PHE A 610 1.01 27.38 -5.85
C PHE A 610 2.39 27.48 -5.11
N ALA A 611 2.70 28.69 -4.59
CA ALA A 611 4.02 29.35 -4.42
C ALA A 611 4.67 29.70 -3.07
N GLN A 612 6.02 29.79 -3.11
CA GLN A 612 7.07 30.42 -2.25
C GLN A 612 7.55 29.78 -0.94
N ASP A 613 8.86 29.93 -0.64
CA ASP A 613 9.75 29.00 0.10
C ASP A 613 10.39 29.56 1.40
N ASN A 614 10.75 28.68 2.36
CA ASN A 614 11.54 28.95 3.58
C ASN A 614 12.50 27.76 3.89
N GLN A 615 13.81 28.04 4.00
CA GLN A 615 14.92 27.09 4.06
C GLN A 615 15.06 26.29 5.39
N ALA A 616 15.01 24.95 5.33
CA ALA A 616 15.57 24.05 6.34
C ALA A 616 16.89 23.38 5.87
N LEU A 617 17.59 22.69 6.80
CA LEU A 617 18.87 22.02 6.55
C LEU A 617 18.67 20.57 6.06
N THR A 618 19.51 20.07 5.13
CA THR A 618 19.38 18.71 4.57
C THR A 618 19.62 17.61 5.60
N PHE A 619 19.11 16.41 5.35
CA PHE A 619 19.50 15.22 6.11
C PHE A 619 21.03 15.07 6.19
N PHE A 620 21.74 15.26 5.06
CA PHE A 620 23.19 15.18 5.01
C PHE A 620 23.86 16.23 5.90
N ASP A 621 23.41 17.49 5.86
CA ASP A 621 23.93 18.58 6.70
C ASP A 621 23.83 18.27 8.19
N ASN A 622 22.79 17.54 8.59
CA ASN A 622 22.57 17.18 9.97
C ASN A 622 23.35 15.93 10.41
N VAL A 623 23.46 14.90 9.57
CA VAL A 623 24.31 13.73 9.91
C VAL A 623 25.79 14.02 9.82
N LYS A 624 26.18 15.00 9.00
CA LYS A 624 27.58 15.31 8.64
C LYS A 624 28.53 15.38 9.83
N ALA A 625 28.11 16.00 10.94
CA ALA A 625 28.94 16.13 12.15
C ALA A 625 29.13 14.80 12.91
N SER A 626 28.27 13.82 12.67
CA SER A 626 28.28 12.49 13.29
C SER A 626 28.92 11.41 12.40
N LEU A 627 29.32 11.75 11.18
CA LEU A 627 29.97 10.84 10.23
C LEU A 627 31.49 10.84 10.42
N ASP A 628 32.15 9.72 10.10
CA ASP A 628 33.62 9.61 10.13
C ASP A 628 34.29 10.58 9.14
N SER A 629 33.58 10.95 8.08
CA SER A 629 33.97 11.95 7.09
C SER A 629 32.71 12.70 6.60
N PRO A 630 32.77 14.00 6.28
CA PRO A 630 31.62 14.78 5.84
C PRO A 630 31.26 14.48 4.37
N VAL A 631 31.07 13.21 4.02
CA VAL A 631 30.88 12.75 2.64
C VAL A 631 29.67 11.83 2.52
N PHE A 632 29.02 11.94 1.37
CA PHE A 632 28.05 10.98 0.87
C PHE A 632 28.46 10.57 -0.55
N CYS A 633 28.54 9.27 -0.82
CA CYS A 633 28.96 8.74 -2.11
C CYS A 633 27.82 8.02 -2.81
N ALA A 634 27.66 8.22 -4.11
CA ALA A 634 26.73 7.50 -4.97
C ALA A 634 27.48 6.49 -5.87
N ASP A 635 27.16 5.20 -5.71
CA ASP A 635 27.54 4.12 -6.63
C ASP A 635 26.29 3.47 -7.23
N LEU A 636 25.66 4.16 -8.19
CA LEU A 636 24.46 3.66 -8.89
C LEU A 636 24.84 2.65 -9.98
N ARG A 637 24.06 1.59 -10.20
CA ARG A 637 24.37 0.57 -11.22
C ARG A 637 23.34 0.61 -12.35
N ASN A 638 23.76 0.25 -13.57
CA ASN A 638 22.83 0.22 -14.72
C ASN A 638 22.02 -1.07 -14.78
N SER A 639 22.56 -2.16 -14.23
CA SER A 639 21.85 -3.42 -14.09
C SER A 639 22.07 -4.00 -12.69
N GLY A 640 21.16 -3.71 -11.77
CA GLY A 640 21.16 -4.23 -10.40
C GLY A 640 21.22 -3.13 -9.34
N PRO A 641 21.13 -3.51 -8.05
CA PRO A 641 21.09 -2.53 -6.97
C PRO A 641 22.46 -1.84 -6.79
N GLY A 642 22.47 -0.52 -6.90
CA GLY A 642 23.56 0.33 -6.47
C GLY A 642 23.54 0.61 -4.95
N SER A 643 24.37 1.55 -4.53
CA SER A 643 24.49 1.91 -3.12
C SER A 643 24.83 3.37 -2.90
N TYR A 644 24.49 3.83 -1.70
CA TYR A 644 24.92 5.11 -1.17
C TYR A 644 25.76 4.90 0.09
N ASP A 645 26.95 5.51 0.16
CA ASP A 645 27.83 5.42 1.33
C ASP A 645 27.92 6.76 2.04
N PHE A 646 27.59 6.79 3.33
CA PHE A 646 27.75 7.98 4.18
C PHE A 646 28.96 7.79 5.08
N GLY A 647 29.73 8.86 5.27
CA GLY A 647 30.84 8.87 6.21
C GLY A 647 32.10 8.17 5.74
N GLN A 648 32.07 7.53 4.57
CA GLN A 648 33.20 6.77 4.03
C GLN A 648 33.24 6.84 2.51
N ILE A 649 34.44 6.65 1.97
CA ILE A 649 34.68 6.53 0.53
C ILE A 649 35.26 5.14 0.27
N ASP A 650 34.47 4.25 -0.34
CA ASP A 650 34.91 2.90 -0.64
C ASP A 650 35.77 2.85 -1.91
N SER A 651 37.09 2.72 -1.73
CA SER A 651 38.07 2.61 -2.83
C SER A 651 37.86 1.43 -3.77
N SER A 652 37.09 0.41 -3.38
CA SER A 652 36.77 -0.74 -4.25
C SER A 652 35.70 -0.42 -5.31
N LYS A 653 34.95 0.69 -5.15
CA LYS A 653 33.84 1.07 -6.03
C LYS A 653 34.25 1.97 -7.19
N TYR A 654 35.47 2.49 -7.20
CA TYR A 654 35.97 3.33 -8.28
C TYR A 654 37.37 2.92 -8.75
N THR A 655 37.78 3.48 -9.87
CA THR A 655 39.06 3.26 -10.53
C THR A 655 39.75 4.60 -10.79
N GLY A 656 41.07 4.63 -10.70
CA GLY A 656 41.83 5.87 -10.87
C GLY A 656 41.70 6.80 -9.65
N GLN A 657 41.84 8.11 -9.89
CA GLN A 657 41.72 9.12 -8.84
C GLN A 657 40.33 9.78 -8.90
N ILE A 658 39.85 10.24 -7.74
CA ILE A 658 38.67 11.09 -7.63
C ILE A 658 39.10 12.53 -7.94
N GLU A 659 38.56 13.12 -9.00
CA GLU A 659 38.76 14.53 -9.29
C GLU A 659 37.70 15.34 -8.56
N TYR A 660 38.14 16.27 -7.70
CA TYR A 660 37.24 17.18 -6.99
C TYR A 660 37.16 18.54 -7.70
N VAL A 661 35.95 19.02 -7.88
CA VAL A 661 35.64 20.36 -8.40
C VAL A 661 34.87 21.17 -7.35
N PRO A 662 35.02 22.51 -7.34
CA PRO A 662 34.27 23.36 -6.42
C PRO A 662 32.77 23.28 -6.73
N VAL A 663 31.96 23.40 -5.68
CA VAL A 663 30.50 23.46 -5.78
C VAL A 663 30.03 24.89 -5.61
N ASP A 664 29.17 25.36 -6.51
CA ASP A 664 28.38 26.57 -6.30
C ASP A 664 27.06 26.21 -5.61
N SER A 665 27.05 26.29 -4.29
CA SER A 665 25.87 26.01 -3.46
C SER A 665 25.00 27.24 -3.21
N SER A 666 25.19 28.36 -3.93
CA SER A 666 24.45 29.61 -3.70
C SER A 666 22.93 29.50 -3.90
N GLN A 667 22.49 28.45 -4.58
CA GLN A 667 21.09 28.10 -4.81
C GLN A 667 20.70 26.79 -4.10
N GLY A 668 21.54 26.28 -3.19
CA GLY A 668 21.30 25.03 -2.47
C GLY A 668 21.62 23.74 -3.26
N PHE A 669 22.04 23.86 -4.53
CA PHE A 669 22.35 22.72 -5.40
C PHE A 669 23.84 22.32 -5.37
N TRP A 670 24.14 21.04 -5.70
CA TRP A 670 25.49 20.60 -6.06
C TRP A 670 25.86 21.00 -7.50
N SER A 671 25.88 22.31 -7.74
CA SER A 671 26.23 22.88 -9.05
C SER A 671 27.73 22.79 -9.27
N PHE A 672 28.13 22.25 -10.42
CA PHE A 672 29.52 22.16 -10.85
C PHE A 672 29.65 22.54 -12.32
N THR A 673 30.88 22.82 -12.76
CA THR A 673 31.16 23.09 -14.17
C THR A 673 31.96 21.96 -14.78
N ALA A 674 31.37 21.27 -15.76
CA ALA A 674 32.08 20.35 -16.61
C ALA A 674 33.03 21.11 -17.53
N THR A 675 34.26 20.63 -17.69
CA THR A 675 35.32 21.33 -18.45
C THR A 675 35.18 21.20 -19.97
N GLY A 676 34.26 20.35 -20.43
CA GLY A 676 34.11 19.99 -21.83
C GLY A 676 33.16 18.81 -22.03
N TYR A 677 32.81 18.52 -23.29
CA TYR A 677 32.13 17.28 -23.68
C TYR A 677 32.75 16.61 -24.92
N ALA A 678 32.44 15.34 -25.13
CA ALA A 678 32.77 14.61 -26.35
C ALA A 678 31.64 13.65 -26.74
N VAL A 679 31.45 13.48 -28.04
CA VAL A 679 30.56 12.47 -28.61
C VAL A 679 31.42 11.36 -29.23
N GLY A 680 31.21 10.12 -28.80
CA GLY A 680 32.04 8.98 -29.15
C GLY A 680 33.41 8.99 -28.45
N LYS A 681 34.42 8.43 -29.12
CA LYS A 681 35.75 8.14 -28.51
C LYS A 681 36.76 9.30 -28.59
N GLY A 682 36.29 10.52 -28.85
CA GLY A 682 37.14 11.70 -29.06
C GLY A 682 37.69 12.33 -27.77
N ASP A 683 38.52 13.35 -27.97
CA ASP A 683 38.91 14.30 -26.93
C ASP A 683 37.77 15.26 -26.61
N LEU A 684 37.76 15.80 -25.38
CA LEU A 684 36.77 16.80 -24.98
C LEU A 684 36.96 18.09 -25.79
N ASN A 685 35.88 18.61 -26.37
CA ASN A 685 35.85 20.03 -26.69
C ASN A 685 35.97 20.84 -25.39
N GLN A 686 36.43 22.08 -25.46
CA GLN A 686 36.62 22.93 -24.28
C GLN A 686 35.37 23.75 -23.95
N GLU A 687 34.19 23.26 -24.37
CA GLU A 687 32.93 23.92 -24.14
C GLU A 687 32.41 23.56 -22.74
N GLN A 688 32.46 24.54 -21.85
CA GLN A 688 32.11 24.33 -20.46
C GLN A 688 30.60 24.23 -20.27
N ILE A 689 30.17 23.28 -19.45
CA ILE A 689 28.75 23.04 -19.15
C ILE A 689 28.58 23.12 -17.64
N THR A 690 27.97 24.21 -17.16
CA THR A 690 27.58 24.32 -15.75
C THR A 690 26.24 23.61 -15.54
N GLY A 691 26.18 22.70 -14.57
CA GLY A 691 24.98 21.95 -14.26
C GLY A 691 25.00 21.33 -12.88
N ILE A 692 23.88 20.71 -12.52
CA ILE A 692 23.65 20.13 -11.19
C ILE A 692 23.89 18.62 -11.26
N ALA A 693 24.65 18.07 -10.31
CA ALA A 693 24.66 16.63 -10.06
C ALA A 693 23.43 16.26 -9.23
N ASP A 694 22.47 15.56 -9.85
CA ASP A 694 21.16 15.32 -9.25
C ASP A 694 20.77 13.84 -9.25
N THR A 695 20.76 13.23 -8.07
CA THR A 695 20.28 11.85 -7.84
C THR A 695 18.77 11.72 -7.96
N GLY A 696 18.00 12.82 -7.94
CA GLY A 696 16.55 12.84 -8.10
C GLY A 696 16.06 13.12 -9.53
N THR A 697 16.95 13.08 -10.53
CA THR A 697 16.60 13.23 -11.96
C THR A 697 17.18 12.08 -12.78
N THR A 698 16.37 11.45 -13.63
CA THR A 698 16.81 10.29 -14.42
C THR A 698 17.71 10.65 -15.61
N LEU A 699 17.35 11.68 -16.37
CA LEU A 699 17.93 11.98 -17.69
C LEU A 699 19.07 13.00 -17.64
N LEU A 700 19.80 13.12 -18.74
CA LEU A 700 20.86 14.10 -18.91
C LEU A 700 20.30 15.30 -19.69
N TYR A 701 20.27 16.48 -19.06
CA TYR A 701 19.76 17.70 -19.69
C TYR A 701 20.92 18.65 -19.97
N LEU A 702 21.13 18.97 -21.24
CA LEU A 702 22.31 19.69 -21.72
C LEU A 702 21.92 20.81 -22.70
N PRO A 703 22.83 21.74 -22.99
CA PRO A 703 22.59 22.79 -23.97
C PRO A 703 22.25 22.21 -25.35
N SER A 704 21.46 22.96 -26.12
CA SER A 704 20.85 22.46 -27.36
C SER A 704 21.87 22.08 -28.43
N ASP A 705 22.98 22.80 -28.52
CA ASP A 705 24.12 22.49 -29.38
C ASP A 705 24.83 21.18 -29.01
N VAL A 706 24.98 20.90 -27.71
CA VAL A 706 25.55 19.63 -27.21
C VAL A 706 24.65 18.45 -27.58
N VAL A 707 23.35 18.57 -27.33
CA VAL A 707 22.36 17.54 -27.66
C VAL A 707 22.27 17.32 -29.17
N GLN A 708 22.30 18.41 -29.95
CA GLN A 708 22.31 18.34 -31.40
C GLN A 708 23.61 17.71 -31.93
N ALA A 709 24.76 18.05 -31.34
CA ALA A 709 26.04 17.43 -31.69
C ALA A 709 26.00 15.92 -31.47
N TYR A 710 25.39 15.46 -30.38
CA TYR A 710 25.21 14.04 -30.08
C TYR A 710 24.30 13.34 -31.10
N TYR A 711 23.04 13.80 -31.25
CA TYR A 711 22.08 13.12 -32.13
C TYR A 711 22.43 13.25 -33.63
N SER A 712 23.28 14.21 -34.02
CA SER A 712 23.83 14.27 -35.39
C SER A 712 24.66 13.03 -35.78
N GLN A 713 25.19 12.31 -34.79
CA GLN A 713 25.97 11.08 -34.99
C GLN A 713 25.09 9.82 -34.95
N VAL A 714 23.79 9.95 -34.69
CA VAL A 714 22.86 8.82 -34.59
C VAL A 714 21.99 8.78 -35.85
N GLN A 715 22.20 7.75 -36.68
CA GLN A 715 21.42 7.58 -37.91
C GLN A 715 19.93 7.38 -37.59
N GLY A 716 19.07 8.22 -38.16
CA GLY A 716 17.63 8.15 -37.96
C GLY A 716 17.13 8.86 -36.70
N ALA A 717 18.01 9.54 -35.95
CA ALA A 717 17.61 10.39 -34.84
C ALA A 717 16.99 11.70 -35.31
N ASP A 718 16.06 12.24 -34.52
CA ASP A 718 15.57 13.60 -34.68
C ASP A 718 16.17 14.56 -33.63
N GLN A 719 15.88 15.85 -33.79
CA GLN A 719 16.37 16.91 -32.90
C GLN A 719 15.68 16.92 -31.52
N SER A 720 14.65 16.10 -31.33
CA SER A 720 13.92 15.92 -30.06
C SER A 720 14.39 14.68 -29.30
N GLY A 721 15.44 14.01 -29.79
CA GLY A 721 16.01 12.83 -29.16
C GLY A 721 15.21 11.55 -29.39
N ASN A 722 14.29 11.52 -30.36
CA ASN A 722 13.73 10.26 -30.84
C ASN A 722 14.78 9.54 -31.67
N ILE A 723 14.94 8.24 -31.44
CA ILE A 723 15.95 7.39 -32.07
C ILE A 723 15.31 6.08 -32.53
N PRO A 724 15.81 5.41 -33.57
CA PRO A 724 15.45 4.01 -33.83
C PRO A 724 15.77 3.14 -32.61
N CYS A 725 14.87 2.24 -32.23
CA CYS A 725 15.08 1.39 -31.04
C CYS A 725 16.28 0.43 -31.15
N ASP A 726 16.70 0.11 -32.37
CA ASP A 726 17.87 -0.71 -32.68
C ASP A 726 19.13 0.13 -32.99
N ALA A 727 19.06 1.45 -32.80
CA ALA A 727 20.18 2.34 -33.04
C ALA A 727 21.35 2.00 -32.11
N THR A 728 22.54 1.88 -32.69
CA THR A 728 23.79 1.86 -31.91
C THR A 728 24.14 3.30 -31.56
N LEU A 729 24.06 3.64 -30.27
CA LEU A 729 24.34 4.98 -29.80
C LEU A 729 25.84 5.19 -29.51
N PRO A 730 26.40 6.37 -29.82
CA PRO A 730 27.76 6.70 -29.43
C PRO A 730 27.86 6.93 -27.91
N ASP A 731 29.05 6.80 -27.34
CA ASP A 731 29.27 7.20 -25.95
C ASP A 731 29.14 8.73 -25.82
N PHE A 732 28.70 9.20 -24.65
CA PHE A 732 28.77 10.62 -24.31
C PHE A 732 29.76 10.81 -23.18
N SER A 733 30.70 11.75 -23.31
CA SER A 733 31.66 12.05 -22.26
C SER A 733 31.60 13.51 -21.84
N PHE A 734 31.88 13.77 -20.56
CA PHE A 734 32.08 15.11 -20.03
C PHE A 734 33.34 15.17 -19.17
N GLY A 735 33.94 16.35 -19.11
CA GLY A 735 35.12 16.60 -18.30
C GLY A 735 34.78 17.07 -16.90
N VAL A 736 35.48 16.56 -15.89
CA VAL A 736 35.48 17.06 -14.52
C VAL A 736 36.92 17.29 -14.16
N GLY A 737 37.35 18.55 -14.02
CA GLY A 737 38.76 18.91 -13.90
C GLY A 737 39.58 18.26 -15.02
N ASN A 738 40.56 17.42 -14.65
CA ASN A 738 41.39 16.66 -15.58
C ASN A 738 40.85 15.26 -15.94
N THR A 739 39.74 14.85 -15.32
CA THR A 739 39.14 13.53 -15.51
C THR A 739 38.06 13.58 -16.58
N LYS A 740 38.04 12.59 -17.47
CA LYS A 740 36.95 12.35 -18.42
C LYS A 740 36.05 11.25 -17.86
N ILE A 741 34.76 11.56 -17.72
CA ILE A 741 33.70 10.60 -17.38
C ILE A 741 32.96 10.25 -18.66
N THR A 742 32.75 8.95 -18.90
CA THR A 742 32.13 8.44 -20.13
C THR A 742 30.88 7.62 -19.80
N ILE A 743 29.74 8.07 -20.31
CA ILE A 743 28.46 7.37 -20.31
C ILE A 743 28.41 6.47 -21.55
N PRO A 744 28.33 5.13 -21.39
CA PRO A 744 28.20 4.23 -22.53
C PRO A 744 26.94 4.52 -23.34
N GLY A 745 27.03 4.41 -24.66
CA GLY A 745 25.85 4.54 -25.53
C GLY A 745 24.71 3.60 -25.15
N SER A 746 25.01 2.42 -24.59
CA SER A 746 24.01 1.46 -24.09
C SER A 746 23.20 1.95 -22.89
N TYR A 747 23.68 2.95 -22.14
CA TYR A 747 22.91 3.56 -21.04
C TYR A 747 21.93 4.62 -21.57
N ILE A 748 22.18 5.16 -22.77
CA ILE A 748 21.45 6.30 -23.32
C ILE A 748 20.19 5.86 -24.08
N ALA A 749 20.07 4.58 -24.47
CA ALA A 749 18.88 4.07 -25.14
C ALA A 749 17.78 3.74 -24.11
N LEU A 750 16.67 4.48 -24.14
CA LEU A 750 15.55 4.28 -23.23
C LEU A 750 14.38 3.63 -23.99
N GLY A 751 13.85 2.53 -23.45
CA GLY A 751 12.81 1.71 -24.10
C GLY A 751 11.60 2.54 -24.58
N GLY A 752 11.11 2.21 -25.78
CA GLY A 752 10.07 2.96 -26.51
C GLY A 752 8.66 2.38 -26.37
N GLY A 753 7.68 3.27 -26.38
CA GLY A 753 6.25 2.97 -26.30
C GLY A 753 5.69 2.15 -27.46
N SER A 754 4.42 1.79 -27.32
CA SER A 754 3.64 0.80 -28.07
C SER A 754 3.55 0.95 -29.60
N ASP A 755 4.20 1.93 -30.20
CA ASP A 755 4.07 2.29 -31.62
C ASP A 755 5.37 2.05 -32.40
N GLY A 756 5.62 0.79 -32.78
CA GLY A 756 6.42 0.39 -33.95
C GLY A 756 7.73 1.13 -34.25
N GLY A 757 8.81 0.84 -33.51
CA GLY A 757 10.21 0.99 -34.00
C GLY A 757 10.99 2.25 -33.59
N GLN A 758 10.41 3.18 -32.83
CA GLN A 758 11.07 4.39 -32.34
C GLN A 758 11.15 4.41 -30.80
N CYS A 759 12.31 4.80 -30.27
CA CYS A 759 12.68 4.87 -28.85
C CYS A 759 13.11 6.29 -28.48
N GLN A 760 13.23 6.59 -27.19
CA GLN A 760 13.70 7.90 -26.71
C GLN A 760 15.15 7.79 -26.26
N GLY A 761 15.99 8.74 -26.64
CA GLY A 761 17.35 8.87 -26.12
C GLY A 761 17.38 9.60 -24.77
N GLY A 762 18.33 9.24 -23.92
CA GLY A 762 18.46 9.78 -22.57
C GLY A 762 19.07 11.19 -22.47
N LEU A 763 19.56 11.74 -23.57
CA LEU A 763 20.00 13.14 -23.65
C LEU A 763 18.84 14.02 -24.09
N GLN A 764 18.54 15.04 -23.31
CA GLN A 764 17.44 15.97 -23.51
C GLN A 764 17.96 17.41 -23.52
N VAL A 765 17.29 18.28 -24.27
CA VAL A 765 17.65 19.69 -24.35
C VAL A 765 17.19 20.39 -23.07
N SER A 766 18.05 21.20 -22.44
CA SER A 766 17.72 21.98 -21.23
C SER A 766 16.96 23.28 -21.52
N ASP A 767 16.83 23.65 -22.79
CA ASP A 767 16.20 24.88 -23.29
C ASP A 767 16.75 26.16 -22.61
N GLY A 768 18.01 26.12 -22.16
CA GLY A 768 18.67 27.23 -21.48
C GLY A 768 18.24 27.44 -20.02
N ASN A 769 17.46 26.52 -19.45
CA ASN A 769 16.87 26.67 -18.12
C ASN A 769 17.69 26.00 -16.99
N GLY A 770 18.89 25.50 -17.31
CA GLY A 770 19.82 24.86 -16.37
C GLY A 770 20.19 23.45 -16.83
N ASN A 771 21.45 23.03 -16.68
CA ASN A 771 21.86 21.69 -17.10
C ASN A 771 21.82 20.72 -15.92
N ILE A 772 21.45 19.46 -16.17
CA ILE A 772 21.27 18.46 -15.12
C ILE A 772 22.02 17.20 -15.52
N PHE A 773 22.93 16.78 -14.65
CA PHE A 773 23.64 15.51 -14.72
C PHE A 773 22.93 14.52 -13.81
N GLY A 774 21.86 13.92 -14.34
CA GLY A 774 21.03 12.94 -13.65
C GLY A 774 21.62 11.54 -13.57
N ASP A 775 20.79 10.55 -13.24
CA ASP A 775 21.17 9.16 -13.05
C ASP A 775 21.97 8.55 -14.20
N LEU A 776 21.71 8.96 -15.46
CA LEU A 776 22.53 8.51 -16.59
C LEU A 776 24.02 8.84 -16.43
N ALA A 777 24.35 10.00 -15.88
CA ALA A 777 25.72 10.39 -15.56
C ALA A 777 26.20 9.71 -14.27
N LEU A 778 25.36 9.64 -13.24
CA LEU A 778 25.71 9.08 -11.93
C LEU A 778 25.88 7.55 -11.94
N ARG A 779 25.22 6.82 -12.85
CA ARG A 779 25.44 5.38 -13.09
C ARG A 779 26.75 5.10 -13.82
N ALA A 780 27.24 6.08 -14.60
CA ALA A 780 28.49 5.95 -15.33
C ALA A 780 29.73 6.31 -14.49
N ALA A 781 29.54 6.85 -13.27
CA ALA A 781 30.61 7.29 -12.40
C ALA A 781 30.42 6.85 -10.94
N PHE A 782 31.47 6.98 -10.16
CA PHE A 782 31.39 7.02 -8.70
C PHE A 782 31.48 8.49 -8.28
N VAL A 783 30.49 8.98 -7.55
CA VAL A 783 30.35 10.41 -7.25
C VAL A 783 30.40 10.64 -5.75
N VAL A 784 31.17 11.63 -5.31
CA VAL A 784 31.38 11.98 -3.91
C VAL A 784 30.86 13.39 -3.67
N PHE A 785 29.80 13.51 -2.89
CA PHE A 785 29.28 14.76 -2.37
C PHE A 785 30.03 15.06 -1.06
N ASP A 786 31.03 15.93 -1.12
CA ASP A 786 31.85 16.29 0.04
C ASP A 786 31.36 17.63 0.59
N GLY A 787 30.71 17.53 1.74
CA GLY A 787 30.14 18.67 2.46
C GLY A 787 31.18 19.49 3.21
N SER A 788 32.49 19.34 2.99
CA SER A 788 33.50 20.25 3.56
C SER A 788 33.13 21.73 3.36
N ASP A 789 33.72 22.64 4.15
CA ASP A 789 33.57 24.07 3.91
C ASP A 789 34.89 24.62 3.32
N PRO A 790 34.94 25.01 2.03
CA PRO A 790 33.83 25.04 1.05
C PRO A 790 33.48 23.64 0.47
N PRO A 791 32.23 23.45 0.00
CA PRO A 791 31.78 22.16 -0.52
C PRO A 791 32.44 21.85 -1.87
N LYS A 792 32.63 20.56 -2.15
CA LYS A 792 33.25 20.09 -3.39
C LYS A 792 32.58 18.79 -3.85
N LEU A 793 32.62 18.57 -5.16
CA LEU A 793 32.04 17.40 -5.80
C LEU A 793 33.16 16.56 -6.43
N GLY A 794 33.26 15.31 -6.03
CA GLY A 794 34.23 14.34 -6.54
C GLY A 794 33.63 13.45 -7.61
N TRP A 795 34.33 13.26 -8.72
CA TRP A 795 33.96 12.29 -9.76
C TRP A 795 35.11 11.35 -10.05
N ALA A 796 34.80 10.06 -10.14
CA ALA A 796 35.76 9.03 -10.55
C ALA A 796 35.13 8.05 -11.54
N ASN A 797 35.97 7.50 -12.43
CA ASN A 797 35.59 6.37 -13.25
C ASN A 797 35.37 5.14 -12.39
N LYS A 798 34.48 4.23 -12.81
CA LYS A 798 34.24 2.98 -12.09
C LYS A 798 34.04 1.80 -13.04
N PRO A 799 34.10 0.56 -12.53
CA PRO A 799 33.69 -0.61 -13.30
C PRO A 799 32.20 -0.49 -13.68
N LEU A 800 31.92 -0.46 -14.98
CA LEU A 800 30.56 -0.41 -15.51
C LEU A 800 29.98 -1.83 -15.59
N SER A 801 28.68 -1.94 -15.32
CA SER A 801 27.92 -3.20 -15.24
C SER A 801 27.17 -3.48 -16.53
#